data_AF-A0A960TUP8-F1
#
_entry.id   AF-A0A960TUP8-F1
#
_cell.length_a   1.000
_cell.length_b   1.000
_cell.length_c   1.000
_cell.angle_alpha   90.00
_cell.angle_beta   90.00
_cell.angle_gamma   90.00
#
_symmetry.space_group_name_H-M   'P 1'
#
loop_
_entity.id
_entity.type
_entity.pdbx_description
1 polymer ?
#
loop_
_entity_poly.entity_id
_entity_poly.type
_entity_poly.pdbx_seq_one_letter_code
_entity_poly.pdbx_strand_id
1 'polypeptide(L)'
;MSQPYRLIIRKHPHGAAAVSADAQVLAERLKIDPYSTRLTLVGHGLGELMSGTATQLEKAGPLLDDLGYEWAVVPFHRPRPRANRVRQFEIRKDAIVFDIDDVPWTLARGETVLAVFGTAQGGVMSSLLQRSYQRISGTSALGPRAKFDAILAAKPVLDLYPLSVDPDDPSRPFGPYRVFSGRFNAECLGEHKTLSAARNMEVLMRLLHERGPVVLEMDFGLFQLPGCEVVLQSSTGAEEENLRSLVGYGWYASHLVRQTRARRGEAAAPRSSIFDGPLEGAKALAPLVGQDAHGEKPATPSLDEQLDEGEATGVLDDDLPAPPHFRPSPMQGWWTGRLTVGMVLVAAAGGGFFYALESSPAFVNFLDVVFIRNSGLLFLVAAALFFESFRRLRLKRWMENTPTSKVRSMAAGLVELKGHARRAYALRTPILMMPCVYYHTRAYRLMRMQNGNDQWVLSSDRNSGPVPFYLEDETGRVLVNPDKATMKPAHKQEIQGQIQTAIGMVFDVDPETRYVEEFIPEGAAVYVLGSAELKTHEVDNRAHRVTVKLRALKADRKRLLAEYDADHDGRIDEDEWDKARRDMEREALADALAAEGVSPHADRLVVMKPEHRGLPFVVSEKSEERHTTLQQWVAPAAFVAGIAALVGALLNLSAL
;
A
#
# COMPACT_ATOMS: atom_id res chain seq x y z
N MET A 1 33.49 1.78 10.62
CA MET A 1 32.06 1.94 10.28
C MET A 1 31.37 0.67 10.74
N SER A 2 30.47 0.73 11.72
CA SER A 2 29.74 -0.46 12.20
C SER A 2 28.96 -1.06 11.05
N GLN A 3 29.12 -2.37 10.80
CA GLN A 3 28.33 -3.04 9.77
C GLN A 3 26.83 -2.91 10.09
N PRO A 4 25.97 -2.65 9.10
CA PRO A 4 24.53 -2.54 9.33
C PRO A 4 23.95 -3.89 9.78
N TYR A 5 22.89 -3.84 10.58
CA TYR A 5 22.07 -4.96 11.04
C TYR A 5 20.60 -4.71 10.65
N ARG A 6 19.80 -5.77 10.70
CA ARG A 6 18.35 -5.76 10.44
C ARG A 6 17.60 -6.33 11.64
N LEU A 7 16.45 -5.77 11.95
CA LEU A 7 15.54 -6.28 12.97
C LEU A 7 14.45 -7.08 12.27
N ILE A 8 14.55 -8.40 12.34
CA ILE A 8 13.59 -9.34 11.79
C ILE A 8 12.60 -9.71 12.87
N ILE A 9 11.31 -9.75 12.53
CA ILE A 9 10.24 -10.16 13.44
C ILE A 9 9.40 -11.27 12.83
N ARG A 10 8.74 -12.05 13.67
CA ARG A 10 7.66 -12.94 13.25
C ARG A 10 6.34 -12.18 13.21
N LYS A 11 5.61 -12.31 12.12
CA LYS A 11 4.29 -11.68 11.96
C LYS A 11 3.22 -12.42 12.77
N HIS A 12 2.20 -11.69 13.22
CA HIS A 12 1.07 -12.27 13.95
C HIS A 12 -0.13 -12.49 13.02
N PRO A 13 -0.75 -13.69 13.04
CA PRO A 13 -1.86 -14.03 12.15
C PRO A 13 -3.25 -13.54 12.62
N HIS A 14 -3.35 -12.80 13.73
CA HIS A 14 -4.64 -12.44 14.35
C HIS A 14 -4.86 -10.92 14.53
N GLY A 15 -6.11 -10.48 14.31
CA GLY A 15 -6.72 -9.23 14.79
C GLY A 15 -6.16 -7.92 14.21
N ALA A 16 -6.75 -7.41 13.12
CA ALA A 16 -6.38 -6.12 12.53
C ALA A 16 -6.38 -4.95 13.53
N ALA A 17 -7.24 -4.99 14.55
CA ALA A 17 -7.33 -3.96 15.60
C ALA A 17 -6.14 -3.99 16.59
N ALA A 18 -5.77 -5.18 17.12
CA ALA A 18 -4.65 -5.32 18.05
C ALA A 18 -3.32 -4.96 17.38
N VAL A 19 -3.10 -5.47 16.17
CA VAL A 19 -1.88 -5.17 15.41
C VAL A 19 -1.79 -3.68 15.03
N SER A 20 -2.93 -3.00 14.84
CA SER A 20 -2.92 -1.55 14.59
C SER A 20 -2.49 -0.75 15.83
N ALA A 21 -2.93 -1.17 17.03
CA ALA A 21 -2.50 -0.55 18.28
C ALA A 21 -1.00 -0.78 18.53
N ASP A 22 -0.53 -2.02 18.34
CA ASP A 22 0.89 -2.38 18.50
C ASP A 22 1.77 -1.61 17.50
N ALA A 23 1.31 -1.47 16.25
CA ALA A 23 2.01 -0.71 15.22
C ALA A 23 2.14 0.77 15.59
N GLN A 24 1.10 1.36 16.18
CA GLN A 24 1.14 2.75 16.63
C GLN A 24 2.12 2.95 17.79
N VAL A 25 2.11 2.05 18.79
CA VAL A 25 3.07 2.08 19.90
C VAL A 25 4.51 1.96 19.42
N LEU A 26 4.77 1.02 18.50
CA LEU A 26 6.10 0.82 17.91
C LEU A 26 6.54 2.04 17.09
N ALA A 27 5.64 2.61 16.28
CA ALA A 27 5.91 3.80 15.48
C ALA A 27 6.31 5.01 16.34
N GLU A 28 5.57 5.26 17.42
CA GLU A 28 5.84 6.36 18.34
C GLU A 28 7.17 6.19 19.08
N ARG A 29 7.44 4.97 19.59
CA ARG A 29 8.64 4.69 20.40
C ARG A 29 9.91 4.58 19.56
N LEU A 30 9.82 3.99 18.37
CA LEU A 30 10.95 3.74 17.49
C LEU A 30 11.12 4.83 16.42
N LYS A 31 10.19 5.79 16.33
CA LYS A 31 10.16 6.86 15.32
C LYS A 31 10.18 6.32 13.88
N ILE A 32 9.41 5.26 13.66
CA ILE A 32 9.23 4.61 12.36
C ILE A 32 7.82 4.87 11.84
N ASP A 33 7.61 4.71 10.53
CA ASP A 33 6.31 4.94 9.91
C ASP A 33 5.24 3.94 10.41
N PRO A 34 4.10 4.38 10.97
CA PRO A 34 3.08 3.49 11.53
C PRO A 34 2.42 2.58 10.50
N TYR A 35 2.28 3.05 9.27
CA TYR A 35 1.65 2.27 8.20
C TYR A 35 2.53 1.10 7.78
N SER A 36 3.80 1.38 7.45
CA SER A 36 4.80 0.36 7.10
C SER A 36 4.99 -0.64 8.23
N THR A 37 5.00 -0.16 9.47
CA THR A 37 5.09 -1.00 10.68
C THR A 37 3.91 -1.98 10.75
N ARG A 38 2.68 -1.51 10.54
CA ARG A 38 1.49 -2.37 10.53
C ARG A 38 1.58 -3.45 9.45
N LEU A 39 2.01 -3.11 8.25
CA LEU A 39 2.19 -4.07 7.15
C LEU A 39 3.26 -5.14 7.47
N THR A 40 4.31 -4.77 8.19
CA THR A 40 5.31 -5.74 8.66
C THR A 40 4.76 -6.66 9.74
N LEU A 41 3.89 -6.16 10.63
CA LEU A 41 3.38 -6.93 11.78
C LEU A 41 2.23 -7.89 11.41
N VAL A 42 1.41 -7.53 10.42
CA VAL A 42 0.24 -8.32 10.00
C VAL A 42 0.65 -9.48 9.08
N GLY A 43 0.17 -10.69 9.38
CA GLY A 43 0.23 -11.84 8.48
C GLY A 43 0.93 -13.06 9.08
N HIS A 44 1.51 -13.89 8.23
CA HIS A 44 2.31 -15.06 8.60
C HIS A 44 3.80 -14.83 8.29
N GLY A 45 4.66 -15.79 8.61
CA GLY A 45 6.07 -15.71 8.26
C GLY A 45 6.85 -14.60 8.97
N LEU A 46 7.88 -14.12 8.28
CA LEU A 46 8.88 -13.20 8.82
C LEU A 46 8.81 -11.85 8.08
N GLY A 47 9.20 -10.77 8.76
CA GLY A 47 9.30 -9.43 8.17
C GLY A 47 10.46 -8.63 8.74
N GLU A 48 11.01 -7.70 7.93
CA GLU A 48 11.95 -6.70 8.41
C GLU A 48 11.19 -5.49 8.97
N LEU A 49 11.42 -5.18 10.25
CA LEU A 49 10.80 -4.03 10.91
C LEU A 49 11.60 -2.75 10.66
N MET A 50 12.94 -2.83 10.80
CA MET A 50 13.85 -1.71 10.57
C MET A 50 15.29 -2.20 10.43
N SER A 51 16.18 -1.33 9.95
CA SER A 51 17.62 -1.57 9.88
C SER A 51 18.41 -0.46 10.58
N GLY A 52 19.62 -0.77 11.05
CA GLY A 52 20.42 0.14 11.85
C GLY A 52 21.66 -0.51 12.46
N THR A 53 22.21 0.09 13.51
CA THR A 53 23.29 -0.54 14.29
C THR A 53 22.72 -1.55 15.28
N ALA A 54 23.45 -2.63 15.60
CA ALA A 54 22.97 -3.66 16.53
C ALA A 54 22.46 -3.07 17.85
N THR A 55 23.22 -2.15 18.47
CA THR A 55 22.84 -1.50 19.73
C THR A 55 21.58 -0.65 19.63
N GLN A 56 21.27 -0.07 18.47
CA GLN A 56 20.02 0.67 18.27
C GLN A 56 18.83 -0.30 18.15
N LEU A 57 19.02 -1.39 17.42
CA LEU A 57 17.97 -2.38 17.18
C LEU A 57 17.63 -3.17 18.44
N GLU A 58 18.62 -3.51 19.26
CA GLU A 58 18.42 -4.19 20.55
C GLU A 58 17.57 -3.37 21.54
N LYS A 59 17.57 -2.03 21.44
CA LYS A 59 16.71 -1.17 22.26
C LYS A 59 15.22 -1.36 21.97
N ALA A 60 14.85 -1.85 20.79
CA ALA A 60 13.47 -2.21 20.47
C ALA A 60 13.04 -3.53 21.14
N GLY A 61 13.99 -4.34 21.59
CA GLY A 61 13.76 -5.68 22.14
C GLY A 61 12.75 -5.75 23.29
N PRO A 62 12.93 -4.99 24.39
CA PRO A 62 12.00 -5.01 25.52
C PRO A 62 10.56 -4.69 25.11
N LEU A 63 10.39 -3.71 24.21
CA LEU A 63 9.07 -3.32 23.70
C LEU A 63 8.44 -4.44 22.85
N LEU A 64 9.23 -5.12 22.03
CA LEU A 64 8.76 -6.25 21.23
C LEU A 64 8.42 -7.47 22.10
N ASP A 65 9.18 -7.70 23.17
CA ASP A 65 8.89 -8.77 24.13
C ASP A 65 7.61 -8.48 24.94
N ASP A 66 7.39 -7.23 25.37
CA ASP A 66 6.15 -6.79 26.05
C ASP A 66 4.91 -6.97 25.15
N LEU A 67 5.05 -6.70 23.86
CA LEU A 67 4.01 -6.91 22.84
C LEU A 67 3.91 -8.37 22.38
N GLY A 68 4.74 -9.28 22.90
CA GLY A 68 4.69 -10.70 22.59
C GLY A 68 5.21 -11.10 21.20
N TYR A 69 5.97 -10.24 20.51
CA TYR A 69 6.58 -10.55 19.22
C TYR A 69 7.88 -11.35 19.39
N GLU A 70 8.15 -12.26 18.45
CA GLU A 70 9.49 -12.83 18.29
C GLU A 70 10.30 -11.96 17.37
N TRP A 71 11.55 -11.72 17.74
CA TRP A 71 12.43 -10.81 17.02
C TRP A 71 13.87 -11.30 17.00
N ALA A 72 14.66 -10.87 16.03
CA ALA A 72 16.10 -11.10 16.00
C ALA A 72 16.81 -9.96 15.33
N VAL A 73 17.99 -9.64 15.87
CA VAL A 73 18.93 -8.70 15.25
C VAL A 73 19.91 -9.52 14.43
N VAL A 74 19.88 -9.31 13.12
CA VAL A 74 20.57 -10.15 12.15
C VAL A 74 21.56 -9.30 11.34
N PRO A 75 22.79 -9.77 11.06
CA PRO A 75 23.73 -9.03 10.23
C PRO A 75 23.13 -8.68 8.87
N PHE A 76 23.50 -7.52 8.31
CA PHE A 76 23.01 -7.13 6.98
C PHE A 76 23.65 -7.98 5.87
N HIS A 77 24.90 -8.40 6.07
CA HIS A 77 25.58 -9.29 5.14
C HIS A 77 25.28 -10.73 5.49
N ARG A 78 24.75 -11.45 4.51
CA ARG A 78 24.30 -12.82 4.67
C ARG A 78 25.27 -13.78 3.98
N PRO A 79 25.90 -14.72 4.69
CA PRO A 79 26.63 -15.79 4.03
C PRO A 79 25.65 -16.61 3.17
N ARG A 80 26.07 -16.99 1.96
CA ARG A 80 25.31 -17.87 1.07
C ARG A 80 25.96 -19.27 1.09
N PRO A 81 25.77 -20.05 2.16
CA PRO A 81 26.33 -21.39 2.23
C PRO A 81 25.73 -22.25 1.12
N ARG A 82 26.56 -23.11 0.54
CA ARG A 82 26.10 -24.15 -0.38
C ARG A 82 25.29 -25.16 0.42
N ALA A 83 24.13 -25.56 -0.09
CA ALA A 83 23.33 -26.61 0.54
C ALA A 83 24.04 -27.96 0.44
N ASN A 84 24.23 -28.64 1.57
CA ASN A 84 24.79 -29.97 1.66
C ASN A 84 23.71 -30.98 1.33
N ARG A 85 23.81 -31.63 0.18
CA ARG A 85 22.76 -32.55 -0.28
C ARG A 85 22.87 -33.88 0.45
N VAL A 86 21.79 -34.27 1.13
CA VAL A 86 21.66 -35.58 1.77
C VAL A 86 21.21 -36.60 0.74
N ARG A 87 22.01 -37.64 0.53
CA ARG A 87 21.66 -38.76 -0.39
C ARG A 87 21.33 -40.04 0.38
N GLN A 88 21.94 -40.23 1.53
CA GLN A 88 21.79 -41.40 2.38
C GLN A 88 21.87 -40.97 3.84
N PHE A 89 21.24 -41.74 4.72
CA PHE A 89 21.41 -41.58 6.16
C PHE A 89 21.28 -42.92 6.86
N GLU A 90 21.84 -43.01 8.05
CA GLU A 90 21.78 -44.19 8.91
C GLU A 90 21.09 -43.84 10.22
N ILE A 91 20.04 -44.59 10.55
CA ILE A 91 19.29 -44.44 11.79
C ILE A 91 19.94 -45.34 12.85
N ARG A 92 20.73 -44.76 13.77
CA ARG A 92 21.35 -45.48 14.90
C ARG A 92 20.52 -45.35 16.18
N LYS A 93 20.84 -46.06 17.25
CA LYS A 93 20.07 -45.96 18.52
C LYS A 93 20.07 -44.54 19.11
N ASP A 94 21.22 -43.87 19.08
CA ASP A 94 21.42 -42.57 19.77
C ASP A 94 21.63 -41.38 18.83
N ALA A 95 21.59 -41.60 17.51
CA ALA A 95 21.81 -40.54 16.52
C ALA A 95 21.22 -40.89 15.15
N ILE A 96 21.03 -39.89 14.30
CA ILE A 96 20.89 -40.07 12.84
C ILE A 96 22.16 -39.54 12.19
N VAL A 97 22.80 -40.36 11.36
CA VAL A 97 24.02 -39.97 10.64
C VAL A 97 23.64 -39.70 9.19
N PHE A 98 23.75 -38.45 8.75
CA PHE A 98 23.50 -38.03 7.39
C PHE A 98 24.80 -38.07 6.58
N ASP A 99 24.77 -38.83 5.48
CA ASP A 99 25.87 -38.89 4.52
C ASP A 99 25.76 -37.72 3.54
N ILE A 100 26.81 -36.90 3.51
CA ILE A 100 26.94 -35.72 2.66
C ILE A 100 28.32 -35.69 2.00
N ASP A 101 28.45 -34.93 0.91
CA ASP A 101 29.61 -34.98 0.01
C ASP A 101 30.97 -34.65 0.71
N ASP A 102 30.98 -33.96 1.87
CA ASP A 102 32.21 -33.55 2.58
C ASP A 102 32.45 -34.36 3.89
N VAL A 103 31.66 -34.11 4.94
CA VAL A 103 31.81 -34.72 6.27
C VAL A 103 30.45 -35.16 6.79
N PRO A 104 30.25 -36.44 7.17
CA PRO A 104 28.97 -36.91 7.70
C PRO A 104 28.51 -36.08 8.89
N TRP A 105 27.25 -35.65 8.87
CA TRP A 105 26.66 -34.92 9.98
C TRP A 105 25.88 -35.87 10.87
N THR A 106 26.19 -35.85 12.16
CA THR A 106 25.51 -36.66 13.16
C THR A 106 24.57 -35.76 13.97
N LEU A 107 23.27 -36.01 13.85
CA LEU A 107 22.25 -35.41 14.70
C LEU A 107 22.06 -36.30 15.93
N ALA A 108 22.51 -35.84 17.09
CA ALA A 108 22.38 -36.59 18.33
C ALA A 108 20.93 -36.64 18.82
N ARG A 109 20.54 -37.71 19.52
CA ARG A 109 19.20 -37.80 20.13
C ARG A 109 19.01 -36.65 21.13
N GLY A 110 17.87 -35.97 21.05
CA GLY A 110 17.56 -34.79 21.85
C GLY A 110 18.13 -33.46 21.34
N GLU A 111 19.02 -33.48 20.34
CA GLU A 111 19.51 -32.25 19.73
C GLU A 111 18.38 -31.55 18.96
N THR A 112 18.23 -30.24 19.16
CA THR A 112 17.18 -29.49 18.47
C THR A 112 17.62 -29.06 17.09
N VAL A 113 16.76 -29.32 16.10
CA VAL A 113 16.97 -28.93 14.71
C VAL A 113 15.85 -28.00 14.24
N LEU A 114 16.22 -27.00 13.43
CA LEU A 114 15.26 -26.23 12.65
C LEU A 114 15.06 -26.94 11.31
N ALA A 115 13.81 -27.30 11.01
CA ALA A 115 13.38 -27.89 9.76
C ALA A 115 12.61 -26.84 8.95
N VAL A 116 13.20 -26.34 7.87
CA VAL A 116 12.51 -25.49 6.90
C VAL A 116 11.96 -26.39 5.81
N PHE A 117 10.63 -26.52 5.78
CA PHE A 117 9.91 -27.38 4.87
C PHE A 117 9.17 -26.53 3.84
N GLY A 118 9.51 -26.68 2.57
CA GLY A 118 8.99 -25.84 1.50
C GLY A 118 9.03 -26.51 0.14
N THR A 119 8.79 -25.71 -0.90
CA THR A 119 8.92 -26.12 -2.29
C THR A 119 9.67 -25.03 -3.07
N ALA A 120 10.35 -25.42 -4.15
CA ALA A 120 10.92 -24.48 -5.10
C ALA A 120 9.96 -24.17 -6.27
N GLN A 121 8.78 -24.79 -6.29
CA GLN A 121 7.76 -24.56 -7.31
C GLN A 121 6.98 -23.27 -7.04
N GLY A 122 7.30 -22.23 -7.82
CA GLY A 122 6.67 -20.91 -7.70
C GLY A 122 5.14 -20.92 -7.79
N GLY A 123 4.54 -21.74 -8.66
CA GLY A 123 3.08 -21.83 -8.83
C GLY A 123 2.34 -22.41 -7.62
N VAL A 124 2.99 -23.26 -6.81
CA VAL A 124 2.40 -23.75 -5.56
C VAL A 124 2.52 -22.69 -4.48
N MET A 125 3.63 -21.96 -4.44
CA MET A 125 3.84 -20.87 -3.50
C MET A 125 2.84 -19.74 -3.75
N SER A 126 2.54 -19.40 -5.01
CA SER A 126 1.49 -18.42 -5.35
C SER A 126 0.10 -18.88 -4.90
N SER A 127 -0.21 -20.17 -5.03
CA SER A 127 -1.48 -20.75 -4.56
C SER A 127 -1.59 -20.72 -3.02
N LEU A 128 -0.50 -21.06 -2.32
CA LEU A 128 -0.43 -21.00 -0.86
C LEU A 128 -0.51 -19.56 -0.33
N LEU A 129 0.17 -18.63 -1.01
CA LEU A 129 0.06 -17.19 -0.79
C LEU A 129 -1.40 -16.74 -0.89
N GLN A 130 -2.01 -16.94 -2.06
CA GLN A 130 -3.37 -16.47 -2.34
C GLN A 130 -4.39 -17.01 -1.32
N ARG A 131 -4.29 -18.28 -0.93
CA ARG A 131 -5.18 -18.89 0.07
C ARG A 131 -4.89 -18.43 1.50
N SER A 132 -3.63 -18.13 1.83
CA SER A 132 -3.28 -17.54 3.14
C SER A 132 -3.91 -16.15 3.29
N TYR A 133 -4.08 -15.41 2.19
CA TYR A 133 -4.67 -14.08 2.17
C TYR A 133 -6.20 -14.05 2.04
N GLN A 134 -6.81 -14.89 1.20
CA GLN A 134 -8.28 -15.01 1.05
C GLN A 134 -9.02 -15.36 2.37
N ARG A 135 -8.28 -15.78 3.39
CA ARG A 135 -8.79 -16.19 4.70
C ARG A 135 -8.57 -15.16 5.81
N ILE A 136 -7.77 -14.12 5.57
CA ILE A 136 -7.70 -12.94 6.45
C ILE A 136 -9.06 -12.22 6.49
N SER A 137 -9.87 -12.38 5.44
CA SER A 137 -11.26 -11.92 5.27
C SER A 137 -12.34 -12.73 6.03
N GLY A 138 -11.99 -13.43 7.12
CA GLY A 138 -12.98 -13.93 8.09
C GLY A 138 -13.13 -15.45 8.25
N THR A 139 -12.23 -16.27 7.73
CA THR A 139 -12.17 -17.70 8.10
C THR A 139 -10.74 -18.12 8.38
N SER A 140 -10.51 -18.72 9.55
CA SER A 140 -9.21 -19.13 10.13
C SER A 140 -8.08 -19.41 9.12
N ALA A 141 -6.90 -18.81 9.36
CA ALA A 141 -5.66 -19.04 8.62
C ALA A 141 -5.45 -20.51 8.18
N LEU A 142 -4.77 -20.72 7.04
CA LEU A 142 -4.45 -22.07 6.56
C LEU A 142 -3.68 -22.82 7.68
N GLY A 143 -4.34 -23.80 8.28
CA GLY A 143 -3.80 -24.50 9.45
C GLY A 143 -2.46 -25.18 9.11
N PRO A 144 -1.59 -25.40 10.10
CA PRO A 144 -0.27 -26.01 9.89
C PRO A 144 -0.32 -27.32 9.08
N ARG A 145 -1.31 -28.17 9.33
CA ARG A 145 -1.50 -29.44 8.59
C ARG A 145 -1.83 -29.22 7.11
N ALA A 146 -2.69 -28.26 6.79
CA ALA A 146 -3.05 -27.96 5.40
C ALA A 146 -1.87 -27.38 4.61
N LYS A 147 -1.02 -26.55 5.25
CA LYS A 147 0.23 -26.07 4.64
C LYS A 147 1.17 -27.24 4.36
N PHE A 148 1.33 -28.12 5.35
CA PHE A 148 2.17 -29.31 5.24
C PHE A 148 1.75 -30.19 4.06
N ASP A 149 0.48 -30.57 3.98
CA ASP A 149 -0.02 -31.47 2.93
C ASP A 149 0.11 -30.84 1.52
N ALA A 150 -0.09 -29.52 1.40
CA ALA A 150 0.09 -28.80 0.14
C ALA A 150 1.55 -28.77 -0.32
N ILE A 151 2.51 -28.54 0.59
CA ILE A 151 3.95 -28.61 0.29
C ILE A 151 4.34 -30.05 -0.06
N LEU A 152 3.82 -31.04 0.66
CA LEU A 152 4.09 -32.46 0.45
C LEU A 152 3.70 -32.91 -0.97
N ALA A 153 2.62 -32.34 -1.53
CA ALA A 153 2.17 -32.59 -2.90
C ALA A 153 3.02 -31.91 -3.99
N ALA A 154 3.89 -30.95 -3.62
CA ALA A 154 4.49 -29.98 -4.53
C ALA A 154 6.02 -30.12 -4.67
N LYS A 155 6.52 -31.35 -4.86
CA LYS A 155 7.97 -31.65 -4.86
C LYS A 155 8.68 -31.06 -3.63
N PRO A 156 8.41 -31.58 -2.43
CA PRO A 156 8.87 -30.98 -1.19
C PRO A 156 10.40 -31.01 -1.07
N VAL A 157 10.92 -29.95 -0.48
CA VAL A 157 12.32 -29.75 -0.11
C VAL A 157 12.37 -29.50 1.40
N LEU A 158 13.25 -30.23 2.08
CA LEU A 158 13.48 -30.11 3.51
C LEU A 158 14.92 -29.66 3.75
N ASP A 159 15.09 -28.47 4.33
CA ASP A 159 16.39 -27.96 4.76
C ASP A 159 16.50 -28.06 6.28
N LEU A 160 17.48 -28.82 6.75
CA LEU A 160 17.77 -29.00 8.18
C LEU A 160 18.92 -28.10 8.62
N TYR A 161 18.71 -27.40 9.73
CA TYR A 161 19.66 -26.48 10.33
C TYR A 161 19.92 -26.88 11.79
N PRO A 162 21.14 -27.32 12.14
CA PRO A 162 21.50 -27.57 13.54
C PRO A 162 21.53 -26.24 14.29
N LEU A 163 20.75 -26.11 15.36
CA LEU A 163 20.71 -24.89 16.16
C LEU A 163 21.90 -24.77 17.14
N SER A 164 22.65 -25.86 17.31
CA SER A 164 23.91 -25.95 18.05
C SER A 164 25.08 -25.26 17.33
N VAL A 165 24.97 -25.03 16.02
CA VAL A 165 26.01 -24.39 15.19
C VAL A 165 25.65 -22.93 14.96
N ASP A 166 26.64 -22.05 15.05
CA ASP A 166 26.45 -20.63 14.79
C ASP A 166 26.41 -20.32 13.28
N PRO A 167 25.31 -19.77 12.72
CA PRO A 167 25.22 -19.34 11.32
C PRO A 167 26.29 -18.38 10.85
N ASP A 168 26.87 -17.60 11.75
CA ASP A 168 27.82 -16.57 11.40
C ASP A 168 29.28 -17.02 11.62
N ASP A 169 29.51 -18.25 12.10
CA ASP A 169 30.85 -18.81 12.27
C ASP A 169 31.35 -19.39 10.93
N PRO A 170 32.37 -18.78 10.29
CA PRO A 170 32.90 -19.27 9.03
C PRO A 170 33.71 -20.56 9.16
N SER A 171 34.11 -20.95 10.39
CA SER A 171 34.94 -22.14 10.66
C SER A 171 34.12 -23.43 10.75
N ARG A 172 32.80 -23.34 10.92
CA ARG A 172 31.88 -24.47 10.93
C ARG A 172 30.86 -24.27 9.82
N PRO A 173 30.70 -25.21 8.87
CA PRO A 173 29.73 -25.07 7.81
C PRO A 173 28.33 -24.99 8.40
N PHE A 174 27.75 -23.78 8.40
CA PHE A 174 26.33 -23.60 8.66
C PHE A 174 25.56 -24.32 7.55
N GLY A 175 24.74 -25.30 7.94
CA GLY A 175 23.82 -25.97 7.03
C GLY A 175 22.99 -24.97 6.23
N PRO A 176 22.44 -25.39 5.08
CA PRO A 176 21.42 -26.43 5.20
C PRO A 176 21.88 -27.81 4.76
N TYR A 177 21.43 -28.81 5.51
CA TYR A 177 21.40 -30.20 5.07
C TYR A 177 20.09 -30.44 4.32
N ARG A 178 20.18 -30.49 3.00
CA ARG A 178 19.01 -30.50 2.10
C ARG A 178 18.62 -31.91 1.71
N VAL A 179 17.37 -32.27 1.99
CA VAL A 179 16.73 -33.51 1.56
C VAL A 179 15.71 -33.19 0.47
N PHE A 180 15.84 -33.83 -0.68
CA PHE A 180 14.86 -33.74 -1.77
C PHE A 180 13.96 -34.97 -1.77
N SER A 181 12.66 -34.76 -1.93
CA SER A 181 11.73 -35.87 -2.14
C SER A 181 12.14 -36.75 -3.32
N GLY A 182 12.27 -38.05 -3.08
CA GLY A 182 12.61 -39.04 -4.10
C GLY A 182 14.07 -39.02 -4.59
N ARG A 183 14.96 -38.23 -3.96
CA ARG A 183 16.39 -38.21 -4.31
C ARG A 183 17.33 -38.60 -3.16
N PHE A 184 16.78 -39.19 -2.10
CA PHE A 184 17.53 -39.89 -1.06
C PHE A 184 17.21 -41.39 -1.11
N ASN A 185 18.11 -42.22 -0.59
CA ASN A 185 17.94 -43.67 -0.52
C ASN A 185 16.79 -44.02 0.45
N ALA A 186 15.67 -44.51 -0.08
CA ALA A 186 14.49 -44.86 0.72
C ALA A 186 14.70 -46.09 1.62
N GLU A 187 15.71 -46.94 1.35
CA GLU A 187 16.05 -48.08 2.21
C GLU A 187 16.48 -47.62 3.61
N CYS A 188 16.97 -46.38 3.74
CA CYS A 188 17.32 -45.78 5.02
C CYS A 188 16.15 -45.67 6.01
N LEU A 189 14.91 -45.79 5.53
CA LEU A 189 13.70 -45.77 6.35
C LEU A 189 13.34 -47.15 6.94
N GLY A 190 14.03 -48.22 6.54
CA GLY A 190 13.77 -49.58 7.00
C GLY A 190 12.31 -50.00 6.77
N GLU A 191 11.70 -50.59 7.81
CA GLU A 191 10.30 -51.06 7.80
C GLU A 191 9.26 -49.95 7.57
N HIS A 192 9.65 -48.68 7.74
CA HIS A 192 8.74 -47.53 7.53
C HIS A 192 8.75 -47.01 6.09
N LYS A 193 9.54 -47.62 5.20
CA LYS A 193 9.61 -47.27 3.78
C LYS A 193 8.24 -47.44 3.12
N THR A 194 7.90 -46.48 2.27
CA THR A 194 6.69 -46.49 1.44
C THR A 194 7.04 -46.41 -0.05
N LEU A 195 6.05 -46.68 -0.92
CA LEU A 195 6.18 -46.57 -2.38
C LEU A 195 6.20 -45.12 -2.88
N SER A 196 5.76 -44.16 -2.05
CA SER A 196 5.66 -42.74 -2.44
C SER A 196 6.83 -41.94 -1.91
N ALA A 197 7.54 -41.25 -2.81
CA ALA A 197 8.61 -40.32 -2.44
C ALA A 197 8.16 -39.24 -1.46
N ALA A 198 6.95 -38.70 -1.66
CA ALA A 198 6.36 -37.71 -0.78
C ALA A 198 6.06 -38.29 0.61
N ARG A 199 5.48 -39.51 0.69
CA ARG A 199 5.21 -40.15 1.98
C ARG A 199 6.49 -40.55 2.71
N ASN A 200 7.53 -40.95 1.98
CA ASN A 200 8.87 -41.19 2.54
C ASN A 200 9.46 -39.94 3.19
N MET A 201 9.19 -38.74 2.65
CA MET A 201 9.58 -37.47 3.29
C MET A 201 8.83 -37.23 4.60
N GLU A 202 7.52 -37.49 4.65
CA GLU A 202 6.75 -37.37 5.90
C GLU A 202 7.22 -38.35 6.97
N VAL A 203 7.55 -39.60 6.59
CA VAL A 203 8.12 -40.59 7.50
C VAL A 203 9.46 -40.10 8.09
N LEU A 204 10.35 -39.55 7.25
CA LEU A 204 11.62 -38.97 7.71
C LEU A 204 11.38 -37.85 8.74
N MET A 205 10.43 -36.95 8.50
CA MET A 205 10.13 -35.86 9.43
C MET A 205 9.56 -36.35 10.76
N ARG A 206 8.73 -37.40 10.75
CA ARG A 206 8.25 -38.06 11.98
C ARG A 206 9.42 -38.67 12.77
N LEU A 207 10.32 -39.40 12.11
CA LEU A 207 11.49 -40.00 12.76
C LEU A 207 12.42 -38.95 13.38
N LEU A 208 12.56 -37.77 12.75
CA LEU A 208 13.26 -36.63 13.33
C LEU A 208 12.56 -36.14 14.60
N HIS A 209 11.23 -35.99 14.55
CA HIS A 209 10.42 -35.53 15.68
C HIS A 209 10.43 -36.51 16.87
N GLU A 210 10.37 -37.82 16.61
CA GLU A 210 10.41 -38.86 17.66
C GLU A 210 11.75 -38.89 18.43
N ARG A 211 12.82 -38.38 17.82
CA ARG A 211 14.19 -38.44 18.37
C ARG A 211 14.64 -37.19 19.08
N GLY A 212 13.98 -36.06 18.82
CA GLY A 212 14.33 -34.82 19.47
C GLY A 212 13.42 -33.67 19.06
N PRO A 213 13.59 -32.49 19.69
CA PRO A 213 12.78 -31.33 19.36
C PRO A 213 13.04 -30.85 17.93
N VAL A 214 11.98 -30.66 17.15
CA VAL A 214 12.06 -30.13 15.77
C VAL A 214 11.24 -28.84 15.72
N VAL A 215 11.88 -27.74 15.30
CA VAL A 215 11.18 -26.49 14.99
C VAL A 215 10.83 -26.49 13.52
N LEU A 216 9.55 -26.58 13.19
CA LEU A 216 9.07 -26.64 11.81
C LEU A 216 8.69 -25.25 11.28
N GLU A 217 9.30 -24.83 10.17
CA GLU A 217 8.97 -23.61 9.43
C GLU A 217 8.42 -23.95 8.03
N MET A 218 7.27 -23.40 7.67
CA MET A 218 6.58 -23.65 6.38
C MET A 218 6.18 -22.37 5.64
N ASP A 219 6.58 -21.20 6.14
CA ASP A 219 6.14 -19.90 5.62
C ASP A 219 7.06 -19.35 4.51
N PHE A 220 7.98 -20.16 3.98
CA PHE A 220 8.86 -19.75 2.88
C PHE A 220 8.04 -19.38 1.63
N GLY A 221 8.35 -18.21 1.06
CA GLY A 221 7.65 -17.67 -0.10
C GLY A 221 6.27 -17.09 0.19
N LEU A 222 5.81 -17.11 1.45
CA LEU A 222 4.55 -16.46 1.80
C LEU A 222 4.70 -14.94 2.02
N PHE A 223 5.92 -14.47 2.28
CA PHE A 223 6.22 -13.05 2.51
C PHE A 223 7.61 -12.73 1.99
N GLN A 224 7.81 -11.48 1.59
CA GLN A 224 9.11 -11.03 1.11
C GLN A 224 10.03 -10.69 2.27
N LEU A 225 11.14 -11.40 2.34
CA LEU A 225 12.30 -11.02 3.13
C LEU A 225 13.42 -10.55 2.18
N PRO A 226 14.23 -9.57 2.59
CA PRO A 226 15.33 -9.08 1.78
C PRO A 226 16.27 -10.21 1.34
N GLY A 227 16.43 -10.36 0.01
CA GLY A 227 17.27 -11.40 -0.58
C GLY A 227 16.71 -12.82 -0.50
N CYS A 228 15.41 -12.97 -0.18
CA CYS A 228 14.66 -14.23 -0.20
C CYS A 228 13.47 -14.16 -1.17
N GLU A 229 13.59 -13.33 -2.21
CA GLU A 229 12.56 -13.17 -3.24
C GLU A 229 12.33 -14.48 -3.97
N VAL A 230 11.06 -14.80 -4.21
CA VAL A 230 10.65 -16.05 -4.85
C VAL A 230 10.14 -15.74 -6.25
N VAL A 231 10.72 -16.43 -7.22
CA VAL A 231 10.25 -16.44 -8.60
C VAL A 231 9.03 -17.36 -8.67
N LEU A 232 7.85 -16.76 -8.77
CA LEU A 232 6.58 -17.50 -8.79
C LEU A 232 6.28 -18.11 -10.17
N GLN A 233 6.84 -17.55 -11.24
CA GLN A 233 6.68 -18.05 -12.60
C GLN A 233 7.66 -19.18 -12.95
N SER A 234 7.20 -20.11 -13.78
CA SER A 234 8.04 -21.15 -14.36
C SER A 234 8.90 -20.55 -15.47
N SER A 235 10.11 -20.11 -15.13
CA SER A 235 11.14 -19.66 -16.08
C SER A 235 12.40 -20.52 -15.98
N THR A 236 13.26 -20.48 -17.00
CA THR A 236 14.55 -21.17 -16.97
C THR A 236 15.41 -20.64 -15.82
N GLY A 237 15.70 -21.51 -14.85
CA GLY A 237 16.51 -21.18 -13.67
C GLY A 237 15.70 -20.75 -12.43
N ALA A 238 14.38 -20.58 -12.53
CA ALA A 238 13.53 -20.17 -11.40
C ALA A 238 13.64 -21.11 -10.19
N GLU A 239 13.67 -22.43 -10.42
CA GLU A 239 13.77 -23.42 -9.34
C GLU A 239 15.09 -23.27 -8.57
N GLU A 240 16.20 -23.04 -9.27
CA GLU A 240 17.52 -22.87 -8.65
C GLU A 240 17.60 -21.56 -7.86
N GLU A 241 16.95 -20.50 -8.35
CA GLU A 241 16.84 -19.22 -7.64
C GLU A 241 15.97 -19.34 -6.40
N ASN A 242 14.80 -19.99 -6.49
CA ASN A 242 13.94 -20.28 -5.35
C ASN A 242 14.65 -21.14 -4.30
N LEU A 243 15.45 -22.12 -4.73
CA LEU A 243 16.28 -22.93 -3.84
C LEU A 243 17.35 -22.09 -3.13
N ARG A 244 17.92 -21.06 -3.77
CA ARG A 244 18.83 -20.09 -3.14
C ARG A 244 18.09 -19.20 -2.13
N SER A 245 16.89 -18.74 -2.47
CA SER A 245 16.00 -17.97 -1.57
C SER A 245 15.49 -18.80 -0.39
N LEU A 246 15.35 -20.12 -0.53
CA LEU A 246 15.02 -21.02 0.57
C LEU A 246 16.15 -21.08 1.61
N VAL A 247 17.41 -21.19 1.15
CA VAL A 247 18.57 -21.05 2.05
C VAL A 247 18.53 -19.67 2.73
N GLY A 248 18.12 -18.66 1.96
CA GLY A 248 17.65 -17.32 2.38
C GLY A 248 16.96 -17.31 3.69
N TYR A 249 15.74 -17.77 3.56
CA TYR A 249 14.75 -17.82 4.59
C TYR A 249 15.24 -18.63 5.80
N GLY A 250 15.87 -19.78 5.57
CA GLY A 250 16.35 -20.64 6.67
C GLY A 250 17.45 -20.01 7.53
N TRP A 251 18.28 -19.13 6.97
CA TRP A 251 19.26 -18.36 7.75
C TRP A 251 18.59 -17.31 8.65
N TYR A 252 17.57 -16.60 8.15
CA TYR A 252 16.80 -15.67 8.99
C TYR A 252 16.02 -16.41 10.08
N ALA A 253 15.39 -17.53 9.72
CA ALA A 253 14.66 -18.38 10.66
C ALA A 253 15.58 -18.96 11.75
N SER A 254 16.81 -19.37 11.40
CA SER A 254 17.75 -19.90 12.39
C SER A 254 18.15 -18.84 13.41
N HIS A 255 18.46 -17.62 12.97
CA HIS A 255 18.76 -16.49 13.84
C HIS A 255 17.60 -16.18 14.78
N LEU A 256 16.38 -16.11 14.24
CA LEU A 256 15.17 -15.86 15.01
C LEU A 256 14.94 -16.91 16.10
N VAL A 257 15.02 -18.19 15.74
CA VAL A 257 14.80 -19.29 16.67
C VAL A 257 15.90 -19.33 17.74
N ARG A 258 17.18 -19.18 17.37
CA ARG A 258 18.30 -19.18 18.34
C ARG A 258 18.18 -18.05 19.34
N GLN A 259 17.97 -16.82 18.87
CA GLN A 259 17.88 -15.66 19.76
C GLN A 259 16.62 -15.71 20.64
N THR A 260 15.50 -16.22 20.11
CA THR A 260 14.27 -16.40 20.90
C THR A 260 14.48 -17.43 22.01
N ARG A 261 15.15 -18.56 21.74
CA ARG A 261 15.48 -19.57 22.75
C ARG A 261 16.48 -19.06 23.78
N ALA A 262 17.47 -18.27 23.36
CA ALA A 262 18.41 -17.63 24.29
C ALA A 262 17.69 -16.70 25.28
N ARG A 263 16.65 -15.97 24.83
CA ARG A 263 15.87 -15.06 25.69
C ARG A 263 14.79 -15.76 26.53
N ARG A 264 14.07 -16.74 25.96
CA ARG A 264 12.88 -17.37 26.57
C ARG A 264 13.15 -18.77 27.17
N GLY A 265 14.38 -19.28 27.07
CA GLY A 265 14.78 -20.62 27.52
C GLY A 265 14.62 -21.72 26.48
N GLU A 266 15.32 -22.84 26.66
CA GLU A 266 15.37 -23.96 25.69
C GLU A 266 14.02 -24.61 25.41
N ALA A 267 13.10 -24.55 26.39
CA ALA A 267 11.73 -25.10 26.33
C ALA A 267 10.74 -24.22 25.54
N ALA A 268 11.12 -23.00 25.13
CA ALA A 268 10.26 -22.09 24.37
C ALA A 268 10.00 -22.57 22.92
N ALA A 269 10.52 -23.73 22.52
CA ALA A 269 10.34 -24.29 21.18
C ALA A 269 9.87 -25.76 21.22
N PRO A 270 8.55 -25.97 21.24
CA PRO A 270 7.95 -26.95 20.35
C PRO A 270 6.84 -26.27 19.55
N ARG A 271 7.10 -25.92 18.29
CA ARG A 271 6.07 -25.38 17.41
C ARG A 271 5.34 -26.51 16.70
N SER A 272 4.04 -26.62 17.01
CA SER A 272 3.03 -27.50 16.42
C SER A 272 3.54 -28.87 15.97
N SER A 273 3.38 -29.88 16.83
CA SER A 273 3.50 -31.25 16.36
C SER A 273 2.29 -31.57 15.48
N ILE A 274 2.42 -31.29 14.18
CA ILE A 274 1.55 -31.86 13.13
C ILE A 274 1.69 -33.40 13.05
N PHE A 275 2.56 -33.98 13.87
CA PHE A 275 2.94 -35.38 13.94
C PHE A 275 2.40 -36.10 15.18
N ASP A 276 1.71 -35.40 16.10
CA ASP A 276 1.02 -35.99 17.26
C ASP A 276 -0.28 -36.65 16.77
N GLY A 277 -0.19 -37.86 16.20
CA GLY A 277 -1.33 -38.66 15.76
C GLY A 277 -0.98 -39.83 14.83
N PRO A 278 -1.87 -40.86 14.71
CA PRO A 278 -1.64 -42.01 13.85
C PRO A 278 -1.44 -41.60 12.37
N LEU A 279 -0.76 -42.45 11.59
CA LEU A 279 -0.68 -42.36 10.13
C LEU A 279 -2.07 -42.62 9.52
N GLU A 280 -3.08 -41.80 9.83
CA GLU A 280 -4.32 -41.83 9.06
C GLU A 280 -3.93 -41.51 7.62
N GLY A 281 -4.33 -42.41 6.71
CA GLY A 281 -4.11 -42.21 5.29
C GLY A 281 -4.63 -40.83 4.94
N ALA A 282 -3.84 -40.05 4.20
CA ALA A 282 -4.34 -38.84 3.58
C ALA A 282 -5.64 -39.25 2.87
N LYS A 283 -6.80 -38.93 3.48
CA LYS A 283 -8.10 -39.10 2.83
C LYS A 283 -7.91 -38.42 1.50
N ALA A 284 -8.10 -39.18 0.42
CA ALA A 284 -7.86 -38.75 -0.95
C ALA A 284 -8.15 -37.27 -1.07
N LEU A 285 -7.08 -36.46 -1.07
CA LEU A 285 -7.23 -35.02 -1.15
C LEU A 285 -7.79 -34.83 -2.56
N ALA A 286 -9.07 -34.48 -2.63
CA ALA A 286 -9.63 -33.85 -3.83
C ALA A 286 -8.61 -32.82 -4.32
N PRO A 287 -8.33 -32.75 -5.63
CA PRO A 287 -7.15 -32.08 -6.17
C PRO A 287 -7.02 -30.65 -5.61
N LEU A 288 -6.22 -30.50 -4.54
CA LEU A 288 -5.93 -29.22 -3.89
C LEU A 288 -4.98 -28.39 -4.75
N VAL A 289 -4.28 -29.09 -5.65
CA VAL A 289 -3.58 -28.63 -6.84
C VAL A 289 -4.50 -29.03 -7.99
N GLY A 290 -5.11 -28.05 -8.68
CA GLY A 290 -5.85 -28.33 -9.91
C GLY A 290 -5.00 -29.15 -10.87
N GLN A 291 -5.62 -29.98 -11.70
CA GLN A 291 -4.94 -30.89 -12.63
C GLN A 291 -4.10 -30.19 -13.72
N ASP A 292 -3.87 -28.89 -13.61
CA ASP A 292 -3.22 -28.05 -14.60
C ASP A 292 -1.72 -27.86 -14.31
N ALA A 293 -1.08 -28.84 -13.67
CA ALA A 293 0.38 -28.89 -13.55
C ALA A 293 1.08 -29.19 -14.90
N HIS A 294 0.30 -29.38 -15.97
CA HIS A 294 0.76 -29.37 -17.34
C HIS A 294 -0.04 -28.33 -18.15
N GLY A 295 0.56 -27.16 -18.34
CA GLY A 295 0.41 -26.42 -19.59
C GLY A 295 -0.70 -25.40 -19.73
N GLU A 296 -1.57 -25.19 -18.74
CA GLU A 296 -2.59 -24.12 -18.83
C GLU A 296 -2.57 -23.25 -17.58
N LYS A 297 -2.18 -21.97 -17.76
CA LYS A 297 -2.22 -20.94 -16.71
C LYS A 297 -3.65 -20.96 -16.12
N PRO A 298 -3.86 -21.22 -14.82
CA PRO A 298 -5.09 -20.72 -14.20
C PRO A 298 -5.09 -19.22 -14.47
N ALA A 299 -6.17 -18.71 -15.09
CA ALA A 299 -6.25 -17.31 -15.51
C ALA A 299 -6.03 -16.39 -14.30
N THR A 300 -4.78 -15.96 -14.11
CA THR A 300 -4.48 -14.75 -13.35
C THR A 300 -5.20 -13.65 -14.10
N PRO A 301 -6.22 -13.00 -13.49
CA PRO A 301 -6.91 -11.91 -14.14
C PRO A 301 -5.86 -10.86 -14.54
N SER A 302 -5.95 -10.36 -15.76
CA SER A 302 -5.07 -9.29 -16.19
C SER A 302 -5.31 -8.09 -15.28
N LEU A 303 -4.23 -7.39 -14.88
CA LEU A 303 -4.38 -6.20 -14.02
C LEU A 303 -5.34 -5.20 -14.66
N ASP A 304 -5.34 -5.09 -16.00
CA ASP A 304 -6.25 -4.24 -16.77
C ASP A 304 -7.75 -4.64 -16.64
N GLU A 305 -8.11 -5.93 -16.61
CA GLU A 305 -9.50 -6.36 -16.37
C GLU A 305 -9.98 -6.03 -14.95
N GLN A 306 -9.10 -6.16 -13.95
CA GLN A 306 -9.45 -5.85 -12.56
C GLN A 306 -9.47 -4.35 -12.25
N LEU A 307 -8.71 -3.53 -12.98
CA LEU A 307 -8.82 -2.07 -12.87
C LEU A 307 -10.19 -1.55 -13.32
N ASP A 308 -10.91 -2.31 -14.17
CA ASP A 308 -12.28 -2.01 -14.61
C ASP A 308 -13.35 -2.64 -13.70
N GLU A 309 -13.12 -3.83 -13.13
CA GLU A 309 -14.05 -4.48 -12.19
C GLU A 309 -13.89 -4.02 -10.73
N GLY A 310 -12.73 -3.44 -10.37
CA GLY A 310 -12.35 -3.05 -9.01
C GLY A 310 -13.15 -1.88 -8.42
N GLU A 311 -14.05 -1.26 -9.18
CA GLU A 311 -15.05 -0.32 -8.62
C GLU A 311 -16.16 -1.03 -7.83
N ALA A 312 -16.31 -2.36 -7.96
CA ALA A 312 -17.34 -3.10 -7.26
C ALA A 312 -16.95 -4.56 -7.03
N THR A 313 -16.21 -4.86 -5.95
CA THR A 313 -16.35 -6.08 -5.11
C THR A 313 -15.13 -6.27 -4.19
N GLY A 314 -15.37 -6.62 -2.92
CA GLY A 314 -14.35 -7.23 -2.06
C GLY A 314 -14.24 -6.68 -0.64
N VAL A 315 -15.22 -7.05 0.20
CA VAL A 315 -15.33 -6.85 1.66
C VAL A 315 -13.99 -7.04 2.38
N LEU A 316 -13.42 -5.98 2.96
CA LEU A 316 -12.32 -6.04 3.96
C LEU A 316 -12.19 -4.76 4.82
N ASP A 317 -13.26 -4.00 5.06
CA ASP A 317 -13.35 -2.96 6.12
C ASP A 317 -14.83 -2.91 6.54
N ASP A 318 -15.19 -3.47 7.71
CA ASP A 318 -16.58 -3.81 8.04
C ASP A 318 -17.51 -2.62 8.39
N ASP A 319 -17.07 -1.35 8.32
CA ASP A 319 -17.93 -0.22 8.76
C ASP A 319 -17.90 1.03 7.85
N LEU A 320 -17.13 1.06 6.76
CA LEU A 320 -17.00 2.25 5.90
C LEU A 320 -17.78 2.13 4.59
N PRO A 321 -18.49 3.18 4.15
CA PRO A 321 -19.23 3.17 2.88
C PRO A 321 -18.30 3.12 1.66
N ALA A 322 -18.81 2.59 0.54
CA ALA A 322 -18.10 2.61 -0.74
C ALA A 322 -17.87 4.07 -1.23
N PRO A 323 -16.73 4.36 -1.89
CA PRO A 323 -16.44 5.71 -2.36
C PRO A 323 -17.47 6.18 -3.39
N PRO A 324 -17.78 7.49 -3.44
CA PRO A 324 -18.70 8.04 -4.42
C PRO A 324 -18.14 7.88 -5.85
N HIS A 325 -19.00 7.47 -6.79
CA HIS A 325 -18.60 7.34 -8.20
C HIS A 325 -18.15 8.68 -8.78
N PHE A 326 -16.91 8.74 -9.28
CA PHE A 326 -16.35 9.92 -9.94
C PHE A 326 -16.04 9.61 -11.40
N ARG A 327 -16.66 10.34 -12.33
CA ARG A 327 -16.32 10.30 -13.76
C ARG A 327 -15.54 11.57 -14.11
N PRO A 328 -14.26 11.49 -14.53
CA PRO A 328 -13.53 12.67 -14.95
C PRO A 328 -14.21 13.32 -16.17
N SER A 329 -14.34 14.65 -16.18
CA SER A 329 -14.90 15.36 -17.33
C SER A 329 -13.91 15.30 -18.51
N PRO A 330 -14.32 14.85 -19.71
CA PRO A 330 -13.43 14.59 -20.85
C PRO A 330 -12.82 15.84 -21.53
N MET A 331 -12.92 17.02 -20.93
CA MET A 331 -12.52 18.29 -21.54
C MET A 331 -11.35 18.96 -20.79
N GLN A 332 -10.14 18.42 -20.91
CA GLN A 332 -8.94 19.21 -20.56
C GLN A 332 -7.71 18.97 -21.45
N GLY A 333 -7.73 17.96 -22.32
CA GLY A 333 -6.64 17.66 -23.26
C GLY A 333 -6.71 18.36 -24.62
N TRP A 334 -7.77 19.12 -24.94
CA TRP A 334 -8.02 19.58 -26.32
C TRP A 334 -7.50 20.98 -26.68
N TRP A 335 -7.00 21.76 -25.70
CA TRP A 335 -6.72 23.19 -25.92
C TRP A 335 -5.25 23.58 -26.07
N THR A 336 -4.29 22.67 -25.90
CA THR A 336 -2.85 23.01 -25.98
C THR A 336 -2.23 22.82 -27.37
N GLY A 337 -2.84 22.01 -28.26
CA GLY A 337 -2.23 21.65 -29.55
C GLY A 337 -2.54 22.55 -30.75
N ARG A 338 -3.64 23.32 -30.75
CA ARG A 338 -4.07 24.10 -31.94
C ARG A 338 -3.55 25.55 -31.98
N LEU A 339 -3.08 26.10 -30.85
CA LEU A 339 -2.55 27.46 -30.78
C LEU A 339 -1.14 27.60 -31.38
N THR A 340 -0.34 26.54 -31.39
CA THR A 340 1.04 26.56 -31.91
C THR A 340 1.10 26.55 -33.44
N VAL A 341 0.21 25.81 -34.11
CA VAL A 341 0.14 25.78 -35.59
C VAL A 341 -0.35 27.11 -36.17
N GLY A 342 -1.27 27.79 -35.47
CA GLY A 342 -1.74 29.13 -35.86
C GLY A 342 -0.64 30.20 -35.80
N MET A 343 0.24 30.17 -34.78
CA MET A 343 1.37 31.11 -34.66
C MET A 343 2.40 30.95 -35.78
N VAL A 344 2.68 29.72 -36.21
CA VAL A 344 3.67 29.45 -37.27
C VAL A 344 3.19 29.94 -38.64
N LEU A 345 1.90 29.79 -38.94
CA LEU A 345 1.32 30.31 -40.20
C LEU A 345 1.25 31.85 -40.23
N VAL A 346 0.99 32.50 -39.09
CA VAL A 346 1.03 33.97 -38.98
C VAL A 346 2.46 34.50 -39.12
N ALA A 347 3.46 33.81 -38.57
CA ALA A 347 4.87 34.16 -38.75
C ALA A 347 5.33 34.02 -40.22
N ALA A 348 4.88 32.98 -40.92
CA ALA A 348 5.19 32.78 -42.34
C ALA A 348 4.52 33.83 -43.26
N ALA A 349 3.27 34.19 -42.98
CA ALA A 349 2.56 35.26 -43.70
C ALA A 349 3.17 36.65 -43.44
N GLY A 350 3.64 36.89 -42.21
CA GLY A 350 4.35 38.12 -41.84
C GLY A 350 5.70 38.29 -42.55
N GLY A 351 6.45 37.19 -42.75
CA GLY A 351 7.74 37.21 -43.46
C GLY A 351 7.61 37.54 -44.95
N GLY A 352 6.59 37.01 -45.64
CA GLY A 352 6.34 37.30 -47.06
C GLY A 352 5.89 38.74 -47.31
N PHE A 353 5.17 39.34 -46.36
CA PHE A 353 4.77 40.74 -46.42
C PHE A 353 5.96 41.70 -46.19
N PHE A 354 6.95 41.27 -45.39
CA PHE A 354 8.14 42.05 -45.08
C PHE A 354 9.10 42.18 -46.27
N TYR A 355 9.25 41.12 -47.06
CA TYR A 355 10.10 41.12 -48.27
C TYR A 355 9.54 42.03 -49.38
N ALA A 356 8.21 42.23 -49.42
CA ALA A 356 7.55 43.08 -50.40
C ALA A 356 7.67 44.59 -50.11
N LEU A 357 8.07 44.99 -48.89
CA LEU A 357 8.10 46.38 -48.41
C LEU A 357 9.49 47.03 -48.48
N GLU A 358 10.53 46.26 -48.80
CA GLU A 358 11.96 46.66 -48.76
C GLU A 358 12.39 47.63 -49.87
N SER A 359 11.48 48.04 -50.77
CA SER A 359 11.81 48.82 -51.97
C SER A 359 11.08 50.18 -52.11
N SER A 360 10.66 50.83 -51.01
CA SER A 360 10.12 52.20 -51.09
C SER A 360 10.54 53.14 -49.94
N PRO A 361 10.64 54.47 -50.17
CA PRO A 361 10.91 55.46 -49.11
C PRO A 361 9.81 55.59 -48.05
N ALA A 362 8.69 54.84 -48.17
CA ALA A 362 7.71 54.66 -47.09
C ALA A 362 8.22 53.74 -45.96
N PHE A 363 9.35 53.04 -46.17
CA PHE A 363 9.95 52.13 -45.18
C PHE A 363 10.44 52.83 -43.92
N VAL A 364 10.89 54.09 -44.01
CA VAL A 364 11.34 54.87 -42.83
C VAL A 364 10.15 55.26 -41.96
N ASN A 365 9.05 55.74 -42.54
CA ASN A 365 7.79 55.98 -41.83
C ASN A 365 7.15 54.68 -41.29
N PHE A 366 7.36 53.55 -41.98
CA PHE A 366 6.92 52.23 -41.51
C PHE A 366 7.73 51.75 -40.30
N LEU A 367 9.05 51.98 -40.26
CA LEU A 367 9.89 51.69 -39.11
C LEU A 367 9.46 52.53 -37.90
N ASP A 368 9.23 53.82 -38.02
CA ASP A 368 8.75 54.65 -36.89
C ASP A 368 7.39 54.17 -36.34
N VAL A 369 6.44 53.83 -37.23
CA VAL A 369 5.14 53.25 -36.83
C VAL A 369 5.30 51.86 -36.20
N VAL A 370 6.22 51.04 -36.69
CA VAL A 370 6.52 49.71 -36.14
C VAL A 370 7.26 49.81 -34.80
N PHE A 371 8.17 50.78 -34.62
CA PHE A 371 8.87 51.06 -33.37
C PHE A 371 7.89 51.58 -32.29
N ILE A 372 6.98 52.48 -32.64
CA ILE A 372 5.89 52.94 -31.76
C ILE A 372 4.94 51.78 -31.41
N ARG A 373 4.57 50.95 -32.40
CA ARG A 373 3.70 49.77 -32.21
C ARG A 373 4.36 48.67 -31.35
N ASN A 374 5.67 48.45 -31.51
CA ASN A 374 6.44 47.47 -30.75
C ASN A 374 6.68 47.95 -29.30
N SER A 375 6.82 49.26 -29.09
CA SER A 375 6.87 49.84 -27.74
C SER A 375 5.57 49.54 -26.98
N GLY A 376 4.41 49.68 -27.64
CA GLY A 376 3.11 49.28 -27.08
C GLY A 376 3.04 47.80 -26.68
N LEU A 377 3.59 46.90 -27.50
CA LEU A 377 3.67 45.48 -27.19
C LEU A 377 4.57 45.20 -25.97
N LEU A 378 5.73 45.87 -25.87
CA LEU A 378 6.62 45.74 -24.72
C LEU A 378 5.99 46.28 -23.43
N PHE A 379 5.18 47.35 -23.48
CA PHE A 379 4.39 47.79 -22.32
C PHE A 379 3.35 46.76 -21.90
N LEU A 380 2.66 46.11 -22.85
CA LEU A 380 1.69 45.06 -22.54
C LEU A 380 2.37 43.83 -21.92
N VAL A 381 3.53 43.43 -22.43
CA VAL A 381 4.34 42.34 -21.86
C VAL A 381 4.83 42.70 -20.46
N ALA A 382 5.36 43.91 -20.26
CA ALA A 382 5.78 44.40 -18.94
C ALA A 382 4.60 44.41 -17.95
N ALA A 383 3.43 44.93 -18.36
CA ALA A 383 2.23 44.94 -17.54
C ALA A 383 1.76 43.52 -17.16
N ALA A 384 1.80 42.58 -18.10
CA ALA A 384 1.46 41.18 -17.84
C ALA A 384 2.45 40.52 -16.86
N LEU A 385 3.75 40.77 -17.01
CA LEU A 385 4.79 40.25 -16.12
C LEU A 385 4.70 40.85 -14.70
N PHE A 386 4.44 42.15 -14.58
CA PHE A 386 4.19 42.79 -13.30
C PHE A 386 2.92 42.23 -12.65
N PHE A 387 1.82 42.12 -13.39
CA PHE A 387 0.57 41.54 -12.89
C PHE A 387 0.80 40.12 -12.36
N GLU A 388 1.48 39.27 -13.11
CA GLU A 388 1.80 37.90 -12.69
C GLU A 388 2.72 37.86 -11.46
N SER A 389 3.73 38.74 -11.41
CA SER A 389 4.61 38.86 -10.24
C SER A 389 3.84 39.28 -8.98
N PHE A 390 3.02 40.33 -9.06
CA PHE A 390 2.19 40.79 -7.94
C PHE A 390 1.16 39.73 -7.52
N ARG A 391 0.57 38.99 -8.47
CA ARG A 391 -0.35 37.88 -8.20
C ARG A 391 0.34 36.80 -7.37
N ARG A 392 1.54 36.37 -7.76
CA ARG A 392 2.35 35.38 -7.04
C ARG A 392 2.83 35.87 -5.69
N LEU A 393 3.24 37.13 -5.57
CA LEU A 393 3.65 37.73 -4.29
C LEU A 393 2.50 37.82 -3.30
N ARG A 394 1.29 38.20 -3.76
CA ARG A 394 0.10 38.14 -2.93
C ARG A 394 -0.13 36.71 -2.46
N LEU A 395 -0.22 35.76 -3.38
CA LEU A 395 -0.42 34.34 -3.06
C LEU A 395 0.60 33.82 -2.03
N LYS A 396 1.87 34.15 -2.19
CA LYS A 396 2.94 33.83 -1.24
C LYS A 396 2.64 34.39 0.16
N ARG A 397 2.29 35.67 0.26
CA ARG A 397 1.95 36.31 1.55
C ARG A 397 0.72 35.67 2.20
N TRP A 398 -0.29 35.28 1.42
CA TRP A 398 -1.45 34.56 1.95
C TRP A 398 -1.03 33.23 2.60
N MET A 399 -0.13 32.47 1.97
CA MET A 399 0.40 31.22 2.56
C MET A 399 1.28 31.48 3.79
N GLU A 400 2.15 32.49 3.77
CA GLU A 400 3.05 32.83 4.89
C GLU A 400 2.29 33.37 6.11
N ASN A 401 1.22 34.13 5.88
CA ASN A 401 0.44 34.78 6.95
C ASN A 401 -0.66 33.88 7.52
N THR A 402 -0.89 32.68 6.99
CA THR A 402 -1.89 31.76 7.53
C THR A 402 -1.25 30.91 8.63
N PRO A 403 -1.60 31.11 9.92
CA PRO A 403 -1.03 30.32 10.99
C PRO A 403 -1.58 28.88 10.96
N THR A 404 -0.74 27.91 11.32
CA THR A 404 -1.18 26.53 11.53
C THR A 404 -2.19 26.49 12.68
N SER A 405 -3.41 26.07 12.40
CA SER A 405 -4.51 25.96 13.37
C SER A 405 -4.68 24.51 13.82
N LYS A 406 -5.11 24.32 15.08
CA LYS A 406 -5.57 23.02 15.59
C LYS A 406 -7.01 22.77 15.16
N VAL A 407 -7.39 21.51 14.98
CA VAL A 407 -8.72 21.13 14.48
C VAL A 407 -9.83 21.68 15.39
N ARG A 408 -9.68 21.59 16.72
CA ARG A 408 -10.70 22.07 17.66
C ARG A 408 -10.96 23.58 17.64
N SER A 409 -9.99 24.36 17.18
CA SER A 409 -9.98 25.83 17.27
C SER A 409 -9.89 26.50 15.90
N MET A 410 -10.12 25.75 14.82
CA MET A 410 -10.15 26.34 13.49
C MET A 410 -11.38 27.25 13.37
N ALA A 411 -11.19 28.43 12.79
CA ALA A 411 -12.28 29.34 12.45
C ALA A 411 -12.70 29.12 10.99
N ALA A 412 -13.92 29.54 10.65
CA ALA A 412 -14.34 29.58 9.25
C ALA A 412 -13.44 30.53 8.44
N GLY A 413 -13.06 30.13 7.22
CA GLY A 413 -12.13 30.85 6.35
C GLY A 413 -10.86 30.08 6.05
N LEU A 414 -9.82 30.75 5.55
CA LEU A 414 -8.57 30.12 5.15
C LEU A 414 -7.84 29.55 6.38
N VAL A 415 -7.59 28.24 6.37
CA VAL A 415 -6.96 27.50 7.45
C VAL A 415 -5.79 26.66 6.93
N GLU A 416 -4.73 26.60 7.74
CA GLU A 416 -3.63 25.66 7.58
C GLU A 416 -3.73 24.60 8.68
N LEU A 417 -3.91 23.33 8.31
CA LEU A 417 -4.06 22.21 9.24
C LEU A 417 -2.95 21.18 9.02
N LYS A 418 -2.51 20.54 10.11
CA LYS A 418 -1.58 19.41 10.12
C LYS A 418 -2.16 18.30 10.97
N GLY A 419 -2.20 17.08 10.45
CA GLY A 419 -2.75 15.93 11.14
C GLY A 419 -2.50 14.63 10.39
N HIS A 420 -3.17 13.56 10.79
CA HIS A 420 -3.13 12.25 10.16
C HIS A 420 -4.37 12.05 9.29
N ALA A 421 -4.17 11.54 8.08
CA ALA A 421 -5.27 11.21 7.18
C ALA A 421 -5.99 9.95 7.66
N ARG A 422 -7.32 10.00 7.79
CA ARG A 422 -8.18 8.84 8.04
C ARG A 422 -9.22 8.70 6.95
N ARG A 423 -9.53 7.45 6.59
CA ARG A 423 -10.51 7.18 5.55
C ARG A 423 -11.93 7.46 6.05
N ALA A 424 -12.73 8.13 5.23
CA ALA A 424 -14.18 8.21 5.43
C ALA A 424 -14.95 7.19 4.56
N TYR A 425 -14.28 6.63 3.55
CA TYR A 425 -14.80 5.65 2.61
C TYR A 425 -13.82 4.49 2.49
N ALA A 426 -14.30 3.30 2.10
CA ALA A 426 -13.48 2.11 1.88
C ALA A 426 -12.61 2.20 0.61
N LEU A 427 -11.84 3.28 0.45
CA LEU A 427 -10.97 3.54 -0.68
C LEU A 427 -9.63 2.80 -0.55
N ARG A 428 -9.19 2.18 -1.64
CA ARG A 428 -7.93 1.45 -1.74
C ARG A 428 -7.20 1.79 -3.03
N THR A 429 -5.88 1.67 -3.03
CA THR A 429 -5.11 1.80 -4.26
C THR A 429 -5.43 0.62 -5.18
N PRO A 430 -5.61 0.85 -6.48
CA PRO A 430 -6.14 -0.17 -7.37
C PRO A 430 -5.12 -1.27 -7.71
N ILE A 431 -3.81 -1.00 -7.61
CA ILE A 431 -2.77 -2.00 -7.90
C ILE A 431 -2.28 -2.66 -6.61
N LEU A 432 -1.78 -1.87 -5.66
CA LEU A 432 -1.19 -2.40 -4.43
C LEU A 432 -2.24 -2.77 -3.36
N MET A 433 -3.52 -2.48 -3.62
CA MET A 433 -4.65 -2.79 -2.74
C MET A 433 -4.48 -2.23 -1.33
N MET A 434 -3.86 -1.04 -1.24
CA MET A 434 -3.54 -0.39 0.03
C MET A 434 -4.63 0.58 0.49
N PRO A 435 -5.06 0.55 1.77
CA PRO A 435 -5.94 1.56 2.35
C PRO A 435 -5.38 2.97 2.15
N CYS A 436 -6.11 3.83 1.43
CA CYS A 436 -5.64 5.18 1.10
C CYS A 436 -6.80 6.20 1.13
N VAL A 437 -6.44 7.49 1.23
CA VAL A 437 -7.41 8.60 1.07
C VAL A 437 -7.37 9.22 -0.33
N TYR A 438 -6.33 8.91 -1.12
CA TYR A 438 -6.14 9.36 -2.48
C TYR A 438 -5.19 8.42 -3.22
N TYR A 439 -5.43 8.19 -4.52
CA TYR A 439 -4.47 7.53 -5.42
C TYR A 439 -4.48 8.16 -6.81
N HIS A 440 -3.35 8.02 -7.51
CA HIS A 440 -3.14 8.37 -8.91
C HIS A 440 -2.28 7.28 -9.57
N THR A 441 -2.87 6.59 -10.54
CA THR A 441 -2.26 5.47 -11.25
C THR A 441 -2.04 5.84 -12.72
N ARG A 442 -0.82 5.64 -13.21
CA ARG A 442 -0.45 5.83 -14.62
C ARG A 442 0.12 4.53 -15.17
N ALA A 443 -0.36 4.09 -16.32
CA ALA A 443 0.17 2.95 -17.06
C ALA A 443 0.94 3.43 -18.29
N TYR A 444 2.13 2.89 -18.52
CA TYR A 444 2.98 3.17 -19.67
C TYR A 444 3.25 1.88 -20.43
N ARG A 445 3.03 1.86 -21.74
CA ARG A 445 3.37 0.74 -22.60
C ARG A 445 4.64 1.05 -23.40
N LEU A 446 5.51 0.07 -23.56
CA LEU A 446 6.72 0.17 -24.37
C LEU A 446 6.32 0.13 -25.85
N MET A 447 6.54 1.23 -26.57
CA MET A 447 6.49 1.22 -28.03
C MET A 447 7.88 0.97 -28.59
N ARG A 448 8.05 -0.17 -29.25
CA ARG A 448 9.26 -0.46 -30.02
C ARG A 448 9.22 0.26 -31.36
N MET A 449 10.16 1.17 -31.58
CA MET A 449 10.27 1.87 -32.85
C MET A 449 11.21 1.12 -33.80
N GLN A 450 10.94 1.20 -35.10
CA GLN A 450 11.74 0.53 -36.14
C GLN A 450 13.22 0.97 -36.18
N ASN A 451 13.55 2.12 -35.59
CA ASN A 451 14.91 2.66 -35.50
C ASN A 451 15.70 2.16 -34.27
N GLY A 452 15.12 1.30 -33.44
CA GLY A 452 15.75 0.78 -32.22
C GLY A 452 15.67 1.70 -31.00
N ASN A 453 14.97 2.84 -31.09
CA ASN A 453 14.71 3.71 -29.94
C ASN A 453 13.35 3.36 -29.32
N ASP A 454 13.34 2.49 -28.33
CA ASP A 454 12.12 2.16 -27.58
C ASP A 454 11.67 3.36 -26.73
N GLN A 455 10.37 3.66 -26.73
CA GLN A 455 9.79 4.76 -25.96
C GLN A 455 8.61 4.28 -25.11
N TRP A 456 8.60 4.70 -23.84
CA TRP A 456 7.45 4.51 -22.95
C TRP A 456 6.36 5.52 -23.28
N VAL A 457 5.17 5.05 -23.65
CA VAL A 457 4.01 5.88 -24.00
C VAL A 457 2.92 5.67 -22.95
N LEU A 458 2.36 6.76 -22.43
CA LEU A 458 1.26 6.71 -21.46
C LEU A 458 0.03 6.07 -22.13
N SER A 459 -0.41 4.92 -21.60
CA SER A 459 -1.59 4.17 -22.07
C SER A 459 -2.83 4.43 -21.23
N SER A 460 -2.68 4.65 -19.92
CA SER A 460 -3.79 4.90 -18.99
C SER A 460 -3.39 5.90 -17.90
N ASP A 461 -4.33 6.75 -17.50
CA ASP A 461 -4.18 7.71 -16.41
C ASP A 461 -5.50 7.76 -15.62
N ARG A 462 -5.48 7.29 -14.36
CA ARG A 462 -6.66 7.19 -13.48
C ARG A 462 -6.32 7.76 -12.10
N ASN A 463 -7.27 8.45 -11.46
CA ASN A 463 -7.16 8.87 -10.07
C ASN A 463 -8.43 8.51 -9.30
N SER A 464 -8.37 8.58 -7.97
CA SER A 464 -9.51 8.26 -7.10
C SER A 464 -10.68 9.25 -7.20
N GLY A 465 -10.49 10.40 -7.86
CA GLY A 465 -11.41 11.53 -7.77
C GLY A 465 -11.39 12.22 -6.39
N PRO A 466 -12.34 13.14 -6.15
CA PRO A 466 -12.39 13.96 -4.94
C PRO A 466 -13.10 13.23 -3.79
N VAL A 467 -12.56 12.09 -3.35
CA VAL A 467 -13.14 11.30 -2.25
C VAL A 467 -12.87 12.00 -0.92
N PRO A 468 -13.91 12.37 -0.14
CA PRO A 468 -13.71 13.00 1.16
C PRO A 468 -13.01 12.09 2.16
N PHE A 469 -12.21 12.68 3.04
CA PHE A 469 -11.48 11.95 4.09
C PHE A 469 -11.39 12.81 5.36
N TYR A 470 -11.09 12.19 6.51
CA TYR A 470 -10.92 12.91 7.77
C TYR A 470 -9.45 13.28 7.98
N LEU A 471 -9.20 14.48 8.49
CA LEU A 471 -7.91 14.87 9.05
C LEU A 471 -8.04 14.88 10.57
N GLU A 472 -7.21 14.09 11.25
CA GLU A 472 -7.19 13.96 12.71
C GLU A 472 -5.92 14.58 13.29
N ASP A 473 -6.07 15.47 14.26
CA ASP A 473 -4.96 15.92 15.10
C ASP A 473 -5.21 15.53 16.57
N GLU A 474 -4.31 15.92 17.47
CA GLU A 474 -4.43 15.67 18.92
C GLU A 474 -5.72 16.27 19.55
N THR A 475 -6.39 17.18 18.85
CA THR A 475 -7.51 17.97 19.36
C THR A 475 -8.86 17.56 18.80
N GLY A 476 -8.90 16.80 17.71
CA GLY A 476 -10.13 16.32 17.11
C GLY A 476 -9.94 15.93 15.64
N ARG A 477 -11.07 15.79 14.94
CA ARG A 477 -11.12 15.44 13.52
C ARG A 477 -11.95 16.44 12.72
N VAL A 478 -11.61 16.63 11.45
CA VAL A 478 -12.38 17.45 10.50
C VAL A 478 -12.51 16.73 9.17
N LEU A 479 -13.65 16.90 8.51
CA LEU A 479 -13.86 16.36 7.16
C LEU A 479 -13.20 17.28 6.13
N VAL A 480 -12.37 16.70 5.27
CA VAL A 480 -11.76 17.38 4.12
C VAL A 480 -12.45 16.88 2.86
N ASN A 481 -12.99 17.80 2.07
CA ASN A 481 -13.51 17.53 0.73
C ASN A 481 -12.45 17.98 -0.29
N PRO A 482 -11.70 17.06 -0.92
CA PRO A 482 -10.59 17.41 -1.81
C PRO A 482 -11.03 17.85 -3.22
N ASP A 483 -12.30 18.20 -3.45
CA ASP A 483 -12.74 18.73 -4.75
C ASP A 483 -11.87 19.92 -5.19
N LYS A 484 -11.26 19.79 -6.37
CA LYS A 484 -10.32 20.76 -6.98
C LYS A 484 -9.09 21.08 -6.11
N ALA A 485 -8.75 20.21 -5.15
CA ALA A 485 -7.49 20.27 -4.43
C ALA A 485 -6.33 19.87 -5.34
N THR A 486 -5.16 20.48 -5.11
CA THR A 486 -3.91 19.97 -5.65
C THR A 486 -3.38 18.92 -4.67
N MET A 487 -3.45 17.66 -5.08
CA MET A 487 -2.98 16.52 -4.30
C MET A 487 -1.48 16.29 -4.55
N LYS A 488 -0.69 16.19 -3.47
CA LYS A 488 0.75 15.91 -3.53
C LYS A 488 1.11 14.71 -2.65
N PRO A 489 0.90 13.48 -3.15
CA PRO A 489 1.38 12.28 -2.48
C PRO A 489 2.91 12.27 -2.41
N ALA A 490 3.47 11.74 -1.32
CA ALA A 490 4.91 11.48 -1.22
C ALA A 490 5.23 10.01 -1.55
N HIS A 491 4.31 9.09 -1.27
CA HIS A 491 4.44 7.70 -1.65
C HIS A 491 4.24 7.51 -3.16
N LYS A 492 5.24 6.91 -3.79
CA LYS A 492 5.25 6.55 -5.20
C LYS A 492 5.88 5.17 -5.34
N GLN A 493 5.21 4.27 -6.05
CA GLN A 493 5.74 2.97 -6.40
C GLN A 493 5.69 2.79 -7.91
N GLU A 494 6.82 2.35 -8.46
CA GLU A 494 6.94 1.98 -9.87
C GLU A 494 6.96 0.48 -9.97
N ILE A 495 6.17 -0.04 -10.91
CA ILE A 495 5.89 -1.47 -10.95
C ILE A 495 5.97 -1.97 -12.39
N GLN A 496 6.73 -3.04 -12.58
CA GLN A 496 6.93 -3.71 -13.87
C GLN A 496 7.13 -5.21 -13.60
N GLY A 497 6.50 -6.08 -14.41
CA GLY A 497 6.52 -7.53 -14.20
C GLY A 497 5.60 -7.98 -13.07
N GLN A 498 5.90 -9.10 -12.42
CA GLN A 498 4.98 -9.69 -11.44
C GLN A 498 4.97 -8.90 -10.11
N ILE A 499 3.78 -8.50 -9.66
CA ILE A 499 3.56 -7.64 -8.49
C ILE A 499 2.98 -8.47 -7.36
N GLN A 500 3.51 -8.32 -6.15
CA GLN A 500 2.85 -8.78 -4.93
C GLN A 500 2.30 -7.56 -4.17
N THR A 501 0.99 -7.55 -3.90
CA THR A 501 0.32 -6.43 -3.21
C THR A 501 0.57 -6.43 -1.71
N ALA A 502 0.20 -5.35 -1.01
CA ALA A 502 0.30 -5.28 0.45
C ALA A 502 -0.60 -6.31 1.16
N ILE A 503 -1.65 -6.77 0.47
CA ILE A 503 -2.53 -7.89 0.87
C ILE A 503 -2.12 -9.21 0.17
N GLY A 504 -0.88 -9.29 -0.32
CA GLY A 504 -0.22 -10.45 -0.92
C GLY A 504 -0.95 -11.17 -2.04
N MET A 505 -1.85 -10.50 -2.74
CA MET A 505 -2.29 -10.90 -4.07
C MET A 505 -1.13 -10.75 -5.04
N VAL A 506 -1.07 -11.64 -6.04
CA VAL A 506 -0.03 -11.62 -7.03
C VAL A 506 -0.64 -11.33 -8.39
N PHE A 507 -0.19 -10.26 -9.04
CA PHE A 507 -0.63 -9.87 -10.37
C PHE A 507 0.51 -10.05 -11.37
N ASP A 508 0.20 -10.60 -12.54
CA ASP A 508 1.12 -10.65 -13.66
C ASP A 508 0.92 -9.39 -14.50
N VAL A 509 1.93 -8.51 -14.51
CA VAL A 509 1.95 -7.37 -15.44
C VAL A 509 2.82 -7.73 -16.61
N ASP A 510 2.28 -7.47 -17.81
CA ASP A 510 3.02 -7.55 -19.07
C ASP A 510 4.40 -6.87 -18.92
N PRO A 511 5.51 -7.57 -19.23
CA PRO A 511 6.86 -6.99 -19.19
C PRO A 511 7.02 -5.70 -19.99
N GLU A 512 6.18 -5.50 -21.03
CA GLU A 512 6.14 -4.30 -21.87
C GLU A 512 5.24 -3.19 -21.29
N THR A 513 4.69 -3.39 -20.09
CA THR A 513 3.86 -2.40 -19.38
C THR A 513 4.48 -2.05 -18.03
N ARG A 514 4.56 -0.74 -17.76
CA ARG A 514 5.03 -0.17 -16.50
C ARG A 514 3.92 0.63 -15.86
N TYR A 515 3.54 0.29 -14.63
CA TYR A 515 2.61 1.07 -13.83
C TYR A 515 3.36 1.97 -12.85
N VAL A 516 2.79 3.14 -12.59
CA VAL A 516 3.24 4.08 -11.58
C VAL A 516 2.04 4.40 -10.71
N GLU A 517 2.10 4.05 -9.43
CA GLU A 517 1.04 4.31 -8.46
C GLU A 517 1.55 5.31 -7.41
N GLU A 518 0.91 6.47 -7.33
CA GLU A 518 1.16 7.52 -6.34
C GLU A 518 -0.06 7.61 -5.41
N PHE A 519 0.12 7.60 -4.09
CA PHE A 519 -1.02 7.54 -3.16
C PHE A 519 -0.73 8.20 -1.81
N ILE A 520 -1.77 8.49 -1.04
CA ILE A 520 -1.67 8.94 0.36
C ILE A 520 -2.27 7.85 1.25
N PRO A 521 -1.45 7.10 2.00
CA PRO A 521 -1.95 6.01 2.83
C PRO A 521 -2.78 6.51 4.02
N GLU A 522 -3.66 5.66 4.53
CA GLU A 522 -4.30 5.91 5.81
C GLU A 522 -3.27 6.01 6.95
N GLY A 523 -3.40 7.01 7.80
CA GLY A 523 -2.48 7.33 8.89
C GLY A 523 -1.32 8.25 8.50
N ALA A 524 -1.14 8.55 7.21
CA ALA A 524 -0.11 9.46 6.73
C ALA A 524 -0.23 10.84 7.37
N ALA A 525 0.90 11.43 7.75
CA ALA A 525 0.94 12.82 8.18
C ALA A 525 0.68 13.73 6.97
N VAL A 526 -0.41 14.49 7.00
CA VAL A 526 -0.86 15.36 5.92
C VAL A 526 -0.96 16.81 6.37
N TYR A 527 -0.57 17.68 5.45
CA TYR A 527 -0.74 19.11 5.47
C TYR A 527 -1.91 19.50 4.57
N VAL A 528 -2.85 20.28 5.10
CA VAL A 528 -4.01 20.78 4.35
C VAL A 528 -4.07 22.30 4.46
N LEU A 529 -4.06 22.97 3.32
CA LEU A 529 -4.31 24.41 3.21
C LEU A 529 -5.58 24.61 2.39
N GLY A 530 -6.65 25.10 3.01
CA GLY A 530 -7.96 25.24 2.37
C GLY A 530 -8.90 26.18 3.14
N SER A 531 -10.17 26.26 2.74
CA SER A 531 -11.20 27.06 3.42
C SER A 531 -12.04 26.16 4.32
N ALA A 532 -12.10 26.45 5.62
CA ALA A 532 -13.04 25.82 6.53
C ALA A 532 -14.39 26.52 6.40
N GLU A 533 -15.41 25.78 6.02
CA GLU A 533 -16.77 26.30 5.81
C GLU A 533 -17.78 25.49 6.62
N LEU A 534 -18.85 26.15 7.05
CA LEU A 534 -19.94 25.49 7.79
C LEU A 534 -20.61 24.45 6.89
N LYS A 535 -20.78 23.25 7.42
CA LYS A 535 -21.47 22.14 6.76
C LYS A 535 -22.92 22.55 6.57
N THR A 536 -23.31 22.97 5.36
CA THR A 536 -24.70 23.33 5.02
C THR A 536 -25.57 22.07 4.94
N HIS A 537 -25.86 21.44 6.09
CA HIS A 537 -26.87 20.38 6.24
C HIS A 537 -28.15 20.99 6.80
N GLU A 538 -28.92 21.75 6.03
CA GLU A 538 -30.13 22.35 6.63
C GLU A 538 -31.42 22.23 5.81
N VAL A 539 -31.39 22.01 4.49
CA VAL A 539 -32.67 22.02 3.73
C VAL A 539 -33.28 20.62 3.55
N ASP A 540 -32.49 19.53 3.62
CA ASP A 540 -32.98 18.18 3.25
C ASP A 540 -33.20 17.18 4.43
N ASN A 541 -32.78 17.53 5.65
CA ASN A 541 -32.74 16.55 6.75
C ASN A 541 -34.07 16.40 7.51
N ARG A 542 -34.91 17.46 7.57
CA ARG A 542 -36.17 17.42 8.33
C ARG A 542 -37.20 16.50 7.68
N ALA A 543 -37.46 16.67 6.39
CA ALA A 543 -38.42 15.85 5.66
C ALA A 543 -37.99 14.38 5.60
N HIS A 544 -36.68 14.12 5.44
CA HIS A 544 -36.14 12.77 5.41
C HIS A 544 -36.28 12.06 6.77
N ARG A 545 -35.92 12.72 7.89
CA ARG A 545 -36.06 12.17 9.25
C ARG A 545 -37.51 11.81 9.59
N VAL A 546 -38.45 12.70 9.25
CA VAL A 546 -39.90 12.46 9.42
C VAL A 546 -40.33 11.25 8.60
N THR A 547 -39.83 11.12 7.37
CA THR A 547 -40.14 9.99 6.49
C THR A 547 -39.61 8.67 7.05
N VAL A 548 -38.39 8.64 7.60
CA VAL A 548 -37.81 7.45 8.24
C VAL A 548 -38.63 7.04 9.47
N LYS A 549 -38.99 7.98 10.33
CA LYS A 549 -39.84 7.70 11.51
C LYS A 549 -41.23 7.20 11.13
N LEU A 550 -41.86 7.80 10.13
CA LEU A 550 -43.15 7.32 9.59
C LEU A 550 -43.05 5.91 9.00
N ARG A 551 -41.93 5.55 8.36
CA ARG A 551 -41.71 4.18 7.87
C ARG A 551 -41.54 3.19 9.02
N ALA A 552 -40.79 3.55 10.05
CA ALA A 552 -40.63 2.72 11.25
C ALA A 552 -41.98 2.51 11.97
N LEU A 553 -42.77 3.58 12.09
CA LEU A 553 -44.11 3.52 12.68
C LEU A 553 -45.07 2.63 11.85
N LYS A 554 -44.98 2.67 10.52
CA LYS A 554 -45.75 1.78 9.62
C LYS A 554 -45.32 0.33 9.72
N ALA A 555 -44.04 0.06 9.96
CA ALA A 555 -43.52 -1.30 10.11
C ALA A 555 -43.97 -1.95 11.43
N ASP A 556 -44.13 -1.17 12.50
CA ASP A 556 -44.69 -1.63 13.77
C ASP A 556 -46.21 -1.43 13.82
N ARG A 557 -46.94 -2.31 13.12
CA ARG A 557 -48.40 -2.26 13.05
C ARG A 557 -49.07 -2.34 14.43
N LYS A 558 -48.46 -3.01 15.40
CA LYS A 558 -49.02 -3.14 16.76
C LYS A 558 -48.95 -1.80 17.49
N ARG A 559 -47.80 -1.12 17.42
CA ARG A 559 -47.61 0.21 18.00
C ARG A 559 -48.51 1.25 17.33
N LEU A 560 -48.62 1.21 16.00
CA LEU A 560 -49.47 2.13 15.25
C LEU A 560 -50.95 2.03 15.69
N LEU A 561 -51.49 0.81 15.78
CA LEU A 561 -52.88 0.62 16.23
C LEU A 561 -53.03 0.98 17.73
N ALA A 562 -52.10 0.58 18.59
CA ALA A 562 -52.20 0.85 20.02
C ALA A 562 -52.18 2.36 20.37
N GLU A 563 -51.45 3.18 19.61
CA GLU A 563 -51.25 4.60 19.90
C GLU A 563 -52.17 5.53 19.10
N TYR A 564 -52.63 5.11 17.90
CA TYR A 564 -53.30 6.00 16.95
C TYR A 564 -54.69 5.53 16.47
N ASP A 565 -55.11 4.27 16.68
CA ASP A 565 -56.47 3.77 16.38
C ASP A 565 -57.42 4.11 17.56
N ALA A 566 -58.09 5.26 17.46
CA ALA A 566 -58.90 5.85 18.52
C ALA A 566 -60.33 5.30 18.57
N ASP A 567 -60.86 4.87 17.42
CA ASP A 567 -62.20 4.29 17.31
C ASP A 567 -62.22 2.75 17.40
N HIS A 568 -61.03 2.13 17.46
CA HIS A 568 -60.81 0.70 17.59
C HIS A 568 -61.38 -0.13 16.43
N ASP A 569 -61.43 0.46 15.23
CA ASP A 569 -61.93 -0.20 14.03
C ASP A 569 -60.87 -1.09 13.33
N GLY A 570 -59.63 -1.07 13.81
CA GLY A 570 -58.50 -1.85 13.29
C GLY A 570 -57.86 -1.26 12.03
N ARG A 571 -58.30 -0.07 11.60
CA ARG A 571 -57.77 0.73 10.50
C ARG A 571 -57.23 2.04 11.08
N ILE A 572 -56.62 2.86 10.21
CA ILE A 572 -56.10 4.18 10.61
C ILE A 572 -56.62 5.15 9.56
N ASP A 573 -57.46 6.09 9.98
CA ASP A 573 -58.07 7.08 9.10
C ASP A 573 -57.14 8.30 8.88
N GLU A 574 -57.59 9.27 8.09
CA GLU A 574 -56.79 10.43 7.71
C GLU A 574 -56.45 11.34 8.91
N ASP A 575 -57.38 11.51 9.86
CA ASP A 575 -57.18 12.35 11.03
C ASP A 575 -56.21 11.70 12.04
N GLU A 576 -56.28 10.38 12.18
CA GLU A 576 -55.35 9.57 12.96
C GLU A 576 -53.95 9.54 12.32
N TRP A 577 -53.86 9.50 10.98
CA TRP A 577 -52.60 9.63 10.25
C TRP A 577 -51.96 11.01 10.42
N ASP A 578 -52.76 12.07 10.47
CA ASP A 578 -52.27 13.42 10.70
C ASP A 578 -51.79 13.64 12.14
N LYS A 579 -52.42 12.96 13.11
CA LYS A 579 -51.89 12.90 14.49
C LYS A 579 -50.55 12.17 14.53
N ALA A 580 -50.44 11.00 13.91
CA ALA A 580 -49.19 10.24 13.82
C ALA A 580 -48.06 11.03 13.14
N ARG A 581 -48.38 11.76 12.06
CA ARG A 581 -47.41 12.61 11.36
C ARG A 581 -46.88 13.73 12.26
N ARG A 582 -47.76 14.43 12.97
CA ARG A 582 -47.38 15.52 13.88
C ARG A 582 -46.52 15.03 15.05
N ASP A 583 -46.79 13.84 15.56
CA ASP A 583 -45.99 13.26 16.65
C ASP A 583 -44.60 12.82 16.14
N MET A 584 -44.51 12.21 14.96
CA MET A 584 -43.22 11.90 14.33
C MET A 584 -42.41 13.14 13.97
N GLU A 585 -43.06 14.23 13.55
CA GLU A 585 -42.40 15.53 13.36
C GLU A 585 -41.82 16.09 14.65
N ARG A 586 -42.57 16.02 15.74
CA ARG A 586 -42.13 16.49 17.06
C ARG A 586 -40.97 15.65 17.60
N GLU A 587 -41.03 14.34 17.42
CA GLU A 587 -39.98 13.42 17.83
C GLU A 587 -38.71 13.59 16.98
N ALA A 588 -38.85 13.80 15.67
CA ALA A 588 -37.72 14.09 14.78
C ALA A 588 -37.04 15.43 15.11
N LEU A 589 -37.82 16.42 15.57
CA LEU A 589 -37.32 17.70 16.05
C LEU A 589 -36.59 17.56 17.40
N ALA A 590 -37.15 16.81 18.35
CA ALA A 590 -36.51 16.56 19.64
C ALA A 590 -35.15 15.86 19.47
N ASP A 591 -35.06 14.83 18.61
CA ASP A 591 -33.80 14.17 18.28
C ASP A 591 -32.81 15.10 17.55
N ALA A 592 -33.30 16.07 16.77
CA ALA A 592 -32.43 17.05 16.11
C ALA A 592 -31.79 17.99 17.14
N LEU A 593 -32.61 18.52 18.04
CA LEU A 593 -32.16 19.41 19.11
C LEU A 593 -31.24 18.70 20.11
N ALA A 594 -31.52 17.44 20.42
CA ALA A 594 -30.66 16.62 21.29
C ALA A 594 -29.32 16.29 20.64
N ALA A 595 -29.28 16.05 19.32
CA ALA A 595 -28.04 15.83 18.57
C ALA A 595 -27.21 17.12 18.42
N GLU A 596 -27.86 18.29 18.30
CA GLU A 596 -27.18 19.59 18.22
C GLU A 596 -26.45 20.00 19.51
N GLY A 597 -26.88 19.49 20.68
CA GLY A 597 -26.31 19.83 21.98
C GLY A 597 -24.97 19.16 22.34
N VAL A 598 -24.48 18.21 21.52
CA VAL A 598 -23.35 17.32 21.91
C VAL A 598 -22.16 17.34 20.92
N SER A 599 -22.31 17.88 19.71
CA SER A 599 -21.22 17.85 18.70
C SER A 599 -20.21 19.00 18.87
N PRO A 600 -18.89 18.71 18.98
CA PRO A 600 -17.84 19.73 18.97
C PRO A 600 -17.91 20.63 17.73
N HIS A 601 -17.53 21.90 17.84
CA HIS A 601 -17.51 22.88 16.73
C HIS A 601 -16.83 22.36 15.44
N ALA A 602 -15.84 21.48 15.56
CA ALA A 602 -15.12 20.89 14.42
C ALA A 602 -15.98 19.94 13.56
N ASP A 603 -16.98 19.26 14.12
CA ASP A 603 -17.89 18.37 13.36
C ASP A 603 -18.85 19.17 12.44
N ARG A 604 -18.97 20.49 12.66
CA ARG A 604 -19.79 21.40 11.86
C ARG A 604 -19.03 22.04 10.71
N LEU A 605 -17.71 21.85 10.62
CA LEU A 605 -16.88 22.46 9.58
C LEU A 605 -16.38 21.41 8.59
N VAL A 606 -16.33 21.79 7.31
CA VAL A 606 -15.71 20.99 6.24
C VAL A 606 -14.64 21.85 5.59
N VAL A 607 -13.45 21.28 5.39
CA VAL A 607 -12.38 21.96 4.67
C VAL A 607 -12.52 21.67 3.19
N MET A 608 -12.66 22.72 2.40
CA MET A 608 -12.90 22.64 0.96
C MET A 608 -12.18 23.77 0.21
N LYS A 609 -12.36 23.80 -1.12
CA LYS A 609 -11.76 24.84 -1.95
C LYS A 609 -12.31 26.23 -1.58
N PRO A 610 -11.43 27.22 -1.33
CA PRO A 610 -11.88 28.59 -1.06
C PRO A 610 -12.70 29.18 -2.23
N GLU A 611 -13.79 29.88 -1.91
CA GLU A 611 -14.61 30.60 -2.91
C GLU A 611 -13.84 31.73 -3.61
N HIS A 612 -12.89 32.36 -2.92
CA HIS A 612 -12.08 33.44 -3.48
C HIS A 612 -11.15 32.94 -4.59
N ARG A 613 -11.34 33.47 -5.81
CA ARG A 613 -10.48 33.20 -6.97
C ARG A 613 -9.02 33.51 -6.65
N GLY A 614 -8.18 32.48 -6.67
CA GLY A 614 -6.73 32.59 -6.59
C GLY A 614 -6.10 32.04 -5.31
N LEU A 615 -6.88 31.70 -4.29
CA LEU A 615 -6.35 30.97 -3.13
C LEU A 615 -6.10 29.49 -3.48
N PRO A 616 -4.99 28.90 -3.04
CA PRO A 616 -4.66 27.53 -3.34
C PRO A 616 -5.43 26.60 -2.39
N PHE A 617 -5.84 25.45 -2.89
CA PHE A 617 -6.33 24.35 -2.07
C PHE A 617 -5.37 23.19 -2.25
N VAL A 618 -4.60 22.87 -1.21
CA VAL A 618 -3.49 21.91 -1.30
C VAL A 618 -3.61 20.88 -0.20
N VAL A 619 -3.44 19.62 -0.58
CA VAL A 619 -3.28 18.49 0.34
C VAL A 619 -1.94 17.84 0.01
N SER A 620 -1.01 17.86 0.96
CA SER A 620 0.37 17.39 0.79
C SER A 620 0.76 16.47 1.92
N GLU A 621 1.39 15.35 1.60
CA GLU A 621 1.99 14.46 2.61
C GLU A 621 3.32 15.02 3.15
N LYS A 622 3.97 15.93 2.42
CA LYS A 622 5.18 16.59 2.91
C LYS A 622 4.79 17.68 3.91
N SER A 623 5.41 17.63 5.10
CA SER A 623 5.09 18.45 6.27
C SER A 623 5.33 19.96 6.10
N GLU A 624 6.03 20.38 5.04
CA GLU A 624 6.35 21.77 4.76
C GLU A 624 6.41 22.06 3.25
N GLU A 625 5.42 22.81 2.74
CA GLU A 625 5.52 23.48 1.43
C GLU A 625 6.20 24.84 1.48
N ARG A 626 6.68 25.29 2.65
CA ARG A 626 7.23 26.65 2.81
C ARG A 626 8.44 26.92 1.89
N HIS A 627 9.10 25.88 1.35
CA HIS A 627 10.36 26.03 0.62
C HIS A 627 10.51 25.13 -0.63
N THR A 628 9.68 25.30 -1.65
CA THR A 628 10.16 25.03 -3.02
C THR A 628 11.02 26.23 -3.45
N THR A 629 12.34 26.12 -3.23
CA THR A 629 13.34 27.17 -3.50
C THR A 629 13.20 27.78 -4.90
N LEU A 630 12.86 26.99 -5.91
CA LEU A 630 12.63 27.48 -7.28
C LEU A 630 11.41 28.42 -7.39
N GLN A 631 10.33 28.13 -6.66
CA GLN A 631 9.09 28.89 -6.73
C GLN A 631 9.20 30.25 -6.03
N GLN A 632 10.11 30.36 -5.06
CA GLN A 632 10.46 31.61 -4.37
C GLN A 632 11.13 32.64 -5.32
N TRP A 633 11.83 32.18 -6.36
CA TRP A 633 12.53 33.05 -7.32
C TRP A 633 11.68 33.43 -8.54
N VAL A 634 10.57 32.76 -8.81
CA VAL A 634 9.77 33.06 -10.03
C VAL A 634 9.12 34.44 -9.96
N ALA A 635 8.60 34.84 -8.79
CA ALA A 635 8.01 36.16 -8.62
C ALA A 635 9.02 37.32 -8.80
N PRO A 636 10.21 37.31 -8.15
CA PRO A 636 11.23 38.33 -8.39
C PRO A 636 11.82 38.25 -9.80
N ALA A 637 12.00 37.06 -10.39
CA ALA A 637 12.48 36.93 -11.76
C ALA A 637 11.50 37.54 -12.79
N ALA A 638 10.19 37.27 -12.64
CA ALA A 638 9.16 37.89 -13.47
C ALA A 638 9.11 39.42 -13.30
N PHE A 639 9.36 39.92 -12.07
CA PHE A 639 9.44 41.36 -11.81
C PHE A 639 10.63 42.00 -12.52
N VAL A 640 11.81 41.40 -12.42
CA VAL A 640 13.03 41.86 -13.10
C VAL A 640 12.88 41.81 -14.62
N ALA A 641 12.28 40.75 -15.16
CA ALA A 641 11.95 40.65 -16.58
C ALA A 641 10.95 41.74 -17.02
N GLY A 642 9.97 42.07 -16.16
CA GLY A 642 9.04 43.19 -16.38
C GLY A 642 9.76 44.54 -16.42
N ILE A 643 10.73 44.77 -15.54
CA ILE A 643 11.58 45.99 -15.57
C ILE A 643 12.39 46.03 -16.86
N ALA A 644 13.04 44.93 -17.27
CA ALA A 644 13.81 44.89 -18.50
C ALA A 644 12.95 45.20 -19.74
N ALA A 645 11.74 44.64 -19.82
CA ALA A 645 10.79 44.93 -20.89
C ALA A 645 10.33 46.40 -20.88
N LEU A 646 10.09 46.97 -19.70
CA LEU A 646 9.72 48.38 -19.54
C LEU A 646 10.86 49.33 -19.95
N VAL A 647 12.09 49.04 -19.52
CA VAL A 647 13.28 49.81 -19.91
C VAL A 647 13.50 49.71 -21.41
N GLY A 648 13.35 48.52 -22.01
CA GLY A 648 13.40 48.34 -23.46
C GLY A 648 12.34 49.16 -24.20
N ALA A 649 11.12 49.25 -23.66
CA ALA A 649 10.06 50.09 -24.21
C ALA A 649 10.40 51.59 -24.15
N LEU A 650 10.95 52.05 -23.01
CA LEU A 650 11.34 53.45 -22.81
C LEU A 650 12.55 53.85 -23.67
N LEU A 651 13.54 52.98 -23.80
CA LEU A 651 14.71 53.22 -24.66
C LEU A 651 14.30 53.31 -26.13
N ASN A 652 13.39 52.45 -26.58
CA ASN A 652 12.82 52.52 -27.93
C ASN A 652 12.01 53.80 -28.16
N LEU A 653 11.33 54.31 -27.12
CA LEU A 653 10.61 55.59 -27.17
C LEU A 653 11.55 56.81 -27.20
N SER A 654 12.71 56.73 -26.54
CA SER A 654 13.70 57.82 -26.51
C SER A 654 14.63 57.87 -27.73
N ALA A 655 14.63 56.81 -28.54
CA ALA A 655 15.37 56.73 -29.80
C ALA A 655 14.57 57.29 -31.01
N LEU A 656 13.28 57.62 -30.79
CA LEU A 656 12.46 58.50 -31.62
C LEU A 656 12.76 59.95 -31.27
#